data_AF-A0A830CFD1-F1
#
_entry.id   AF-A0A830CFD1-F1
#
_cell.length_a   1.000
_cell.length_b   1.000
_cell.length_c   1.000
_cell.angle_alpha   90.00
_cell.angle_beta   90.00
_cell.angle_gamma   90.00
#
_symmetry.space_group_name_H-M   'P 1'
#
loop_
_entity.id
_entity.type
_entity.pdbx_description
1 polymer ?
#
loop_
_entity_poly.entity_id
_entity_poly.type
_entity_poly.pdbx_seq_one_letter_code
_entity_poly.pdbx_strand_id
1 'polypeptide(L)'
;MSDLISSLPDEILHHIISSIPFKQAVQTITLSTSWRRLITSPARLKIEATEKMLTNPIIESFVTSGSIFQLYVDLHDEPFVIVTNGPHGELHLNFSEHKQFLVTCNFNMILGKHSFSPSFASIKMLHLRSVHHLEGNLVNDLFSRCQFLESLEIAKCHGLENLEIEANACLENFELVDCPNIAKINLSAKNLKTFTYRGAFPIIELVNFPNLVDVRLDLRDGLGNNTFDCEDALSLLFSIKDVEILRVSGWLLEALCCAGVIFRMLDFKFGKLKHLGCVCSEISSKMRDSLACFLNVTPSLEELFVEVDQTSSHVEFPMCNQYWHEPHMWKDYGTVKSNTCRSQNLKTIDINGFTREKDELLLMDLLLHNAINLKEMIVSSPQDDCSWSVARIPYSQLNYSRLSTTSFRQPNTIKPIAARAGKNQPNLRILSSMAVQAPEASSTTSFLDRRESGVLHFVKYHGLGNDFILVDNRDSTEPKVTPEQAVKLCDRNFGIGADGVIFALPGVNGTDYTMRIFNSDGSEPEGSILLVFTFCFHSPVYLYFVKLTSRDYVCFTVHTGAGLIIPEIQEDGKVKVDMGEPILKASDVPTKLVPNKDQSVVKARLDVDGSIWNVTCVSMGNPHCVTFSTETSEDLEVDKLNLAEIGPKFEHHMVFPARTNTEFVQVFSPSHVKMRVWERGAGATLACGTGACAVVVAAVLEGRTGRSCRVDLPGGPLDIEWREDDNHIYMTGPAEVVFYGSVPL
;
A
#
# COMPACT_ATOMS: atom_id res chain seq x y z
N MET A 1 6.19 17.70 77.81
CA MET A 1 4.92 18.38 77.49
C MET A 1 4.12 17.43 76.64
N SER A 2 2.88 17.11 77.02
CA SER A 2 1.96 16.38 76.14
C SER A 2 1.76 17.19 74.88
N ASP A 3 1.89 16.55 73.71
CA ASP A 3 1.61 17.19 72.43
C ASP A 3 0.11 17.46 72.32
N LEU A 4 -0.28 18.64 72.80
CA LEU A 4 -1.68 19.08 72.86
C LEU A 4 -2.30 19.24 71.47
N ILE A 5 -1.47 19.46 70.45
CA ILE A 5 -1.94 19.62 69.08
C ILE A 5 -2.24 18.22 68.52
N SER A 6 -1.34 17.25 68.66
CA SER A 6 -1.59 15.85 68.25
C SER A 6 -2.75 15.15 68.97
N SER A 7 -3.24 15.70 70.08
CA SER A 7 -4.42 15.18 70.79
C SER A 7 -5.76 15.75 70.33
N LEU A 8 -5.76 16.66 69.34
CA LEU A 8 -6.99 17.17 68.74
C LEU A 8 -7.71 16.08 67.93
N PRO A 9 -9.04 16.15 67.78
CA PRO A 9 -9.80 15.29 66.88
C PRO A 9 -9.24 15.35 65.45
N ASP A 10 -9.26 14.21 64.75
CA ASP A 10 -8.74 14.07 63.38
C ASP A 10 -9.31 15.12 62.41
N GLU A 11 -10.58 15.49 62.58
CA GLU A 11 -11.27 16.53 61.81
C GLU A 11 -10.59 17.91 61.92
N ILE A 12 -10.16 18.30 63.13
CA ILE A 12 -9.47 19.57 63.38
C ILE A 12 -8.05 19.49 62.83
N LEU A 13 -7.39 18.34 62.97
CA LEU A 13 -6.06 18.11 62.43
C LEU A 13 -6.04 18.15 60.90
N HIS A 14 -7.05 17.58 60.24
CA HIS A 14 -7.26 17.70 58.79
C HIS A 14 -7.42 19.16 58.36
N HIS A 15 -8.20 19.95 59.09
CA HIS A 15 -8.39 21.36 58.80
C HIS A 15 -7.09 22.17 58.93
N ILE A 16 -6.29 21.90 59.97
CA ILE A 16 -4.97 22.51 60.16
C ILE A 16 -4.01 22.14 59.02
N ILE A 17 -3.93 20.85 58.64
CA ILE A 17 -3.09 20.39 57.52
C ILE A 17 -3.52 21.03 56.19
N SER A 18 -4.83 21.15 55.95
CA SER A 18 -5.37 21.76 54.73
C SER A 18 -5.10 23.26 54.61
N SER A 19 -4.77 23.93 55.73
CA SER A 19 -4.56 25.38 55.80
C SER A 19 -3.09 25.80 55.75
N ILE A 20 -2.15 24.84 55.68
CA ILE A 20 -0.70 25.12 55.61
C ILE A 20 -0.12 24.75 54.23
N PRO A 21 0.96 25.39 53.76
CA PRO A 21 1.49 25.10 52.44
C PRO A 21 2.11 23.69 52.36
N PHE A 22 2.01 23.06 51.19
CA PHE A 22 2.31 21.63 50.96
C PHE A 22 3.66 21.17 51.52
N LYS A 23 4.72 21.98 51.35
CA LYS A 23 6.06 21.66 51.87
C LYS A 23 6.07 21.56 53.40
N GLN A 24 5.39 22.47 54.09
CA GLN A 24 5.24 22.45 55.55
C GLN A 24 4.31 21.34 56.02
N ALA A 25 3.27 21.00 55.25
CA ALA A 25 2.39 19.86 55.53
C ALA A 25 3.17 18.55 55.51
N VAL A 26 3.94 18.30 54.44
CA VAL A 26 4.79 17.10 54.31
C VAL A 26 5.82 17.03 55.44
N GLN A 27 6.47 18.14 55.79
CA GLN A 27 7.44 18.19 56.89
C GLN A 27 6.79 17.89 58.25
N THR A 28 5.65 18.50 58.56
CA THR A 28 4.90 18.29 59.81
C THR A 28 4.49 16.83 59.98
N ILE A 29 4.07 16.20 58.89
CA ILE A 29 3.55 14.82 58.88
C ILE A 29 4.68 13.79 58.85
N THR A 30 5.85 14.14 58.30
CA THR A 30 7.05 13.29 58.35
C THR A 30 7.61 13.19 59.76
N LEU A 31 7.52 14.29 60.52
CA LEU A 31 8.09 14.43 61.87
C LEU A 31 7.18 13.91 62.98
N SER A 32 5.87 13.76 62.74
CA SER A 32 4.89 13.31 63.75
C SER A 32 4.18 12.01 63.35
N THR A 33 4.33 10.96 64.16
CA THR A 33 3.75 9.63 63.89
C THR A 33 2.22 9.60 63.97
N SER A 34 1.60 10.46 64.77
CA SER A 34 0.14 10.65 64.86
C SER A 34 -0.43 11.29 63.59
N TRP A 35 0.27 12.27 63.02
CA TRP A 35 -0.21 13.02 61.85
C TRP A 35 0.01 12.24 60.55
N ARG A 36 0.93 11.26 60.56
CA ARG A 36 1.19 10.35 59.43
C ARG A 36 -0.08 9.62 58.95
N ARG A 37 -1.03 9.35 59.86
CA ARG A 37 -2.31 8.67 59.54
C ARG A 37 -3.34 9.58 58.83
N LEU A 38 -3.14 10.90 58.88
CA LEU A 38 -4.06 11.88 58.28
C LEU A 38 -3.85 12.01 56.77
N ILE A 39 -2.64 11.79 56.24
CA ILE A 39 -2.44 11.65 54.78
C ILE A 39 -3.00 10.33 54.27
N THR A 40 -2.95 9.26 55.07
CA THR A 40 -3.50 7.95 54.67
C THR A 40 -5.03 7.86 54.80
N SER A 41 -5.68 8.89 55.35
CA SER A 41 -7.13 9.02 55.38
C SER A 41 -7.51 10.14 54.42
N PRO A 42 -7.53 9.87 53.11
CA PRO A 42 -8.09 10.83 52.15
C PRO A 42 -9.53 11.14 52.55
N ALA A 43 -10.06 12.29 52.13
CA ALA A 43 -11.48 12.55 52.23
C ALA A 43 -12.22 11.47 51.43
N ARG A 44 -12.66 10.40 52.10
CA ARG A 44 -13.48 9.34 51.53
C ARG A 44 -14.91 9.82 51.60
N LEU A 45 -15.45 10.20 50.45
CA LEU A 45 -16.85 10.52 50.34
C LEU A 45 -17.56 9.23 49.94
N LYS A 46 -18.08 8.52 50.95
CA LYS A 46 -18.93 7.36 50.73
C LYS A 46 -20.31 7.85 50.32
N ILE A 47 -20.76 7.47 49.13
CA ILE A 47 -22.05 7.92 48.62
C ILE A 47 -22.91 6.71 48.27
N GLU A 48 -24.04 6.57 48.96
CA GLU A 48 -25.07 5.60 48.62
C GLU A 48 -25.91 6.18 47.47
N ALA A 49 -25.57 5.85 46.23
CA ALA A 49 -26.31 6.37 45.08
C ALA A 49 -26.42 5.41 43.91
N THR A 50 -27.43 5.67 43.09
CA THR A 50 -27.71 4.98 41.82
C THR A 50 -26.92 5.60 40.67
N GLU A 51 -26.51 4.75 39.71
CA GLU A 51 -25.58 5.02 38.60
C GLU A 51 -25.76 6.35 37.85
N LYS A 52 -26.99 6.88 37.76
CA LYS A 52 -27.31 8.09 36.98
C LYS A 52 -27.05 9.42 37.69
N MET A 53 -26.87 9.46 39.01
CA MET A 53 -26.93 10.72 39.76
C MET A 53 -25.60 11.39 40.09
N LEU A 54 -24.43 10.77 39.83
CA LEU A 54 -23.35 11.03 40.81
C LEU A 54 -21.88 11.20 40.40
N THR A 55 -21.57 12.03 39.41
CA THR A 55 -20.15 12.41 39.22
C THR A 55 -19.93 13.92 39.04
N ASN A 56 -20.70 14.59 38.18
CA ASN A 56 -20.40 15.99 37.84
C ASN A 56 -20.42 16.99 39.03
N PRO A 57 -21.47 17.10 39.87
CA PRO A 57 -21.55 18.18 40.86
C PRO A 57 -20.53 18.07 42.00
N ILE A 58 -20.13 16.85 42.35
CA ILE A 58 -19.22 16.58 43.48
C ILE A 58 -17.78 16.77 43.03
N ILE A 59 -17.44 16.30 41.84
CA ILE A 59 -16.14 16.58 41.20
C ILE A 59 -16.01 18.09 40.98
N GLU A 60 -17.08 18.75 40.53
CA GLU A 60 -17.14 20.21 40.33
C GLU A 60 -16.90 20.97 41.64
N SER A 61 -17.56 20.59 42.74
CA SER A 61 -17.33 21.19 44.06
C SER A 61 -15.92 20.93 44.60
N PHE A 62 -15.33 19.77 44.28
CA PHE A 62 -13.99 19.42 44.71
C PHE A 62 -12.92 20.22 43.96
N VAL A 63 -13.03 20.31 42.63
CA VAL A 63 -12.11 21.09 41.80
C VAL A 63 -12.17 22.58 42.12
N THR A 64 -13.39 23.13 42.29
CA THR A 64 -13.57 24.55 42.67
C THR A 64 -13.06 24.88 44.07
N SER A 65 -12.90 23.89 44.96
CA SER A 65 -12.34 24.11 46.30
C SER A 65 -10.83 24.43 46.29
N GLY A 66 -10.11 24.14 45.19
CA GLY A 66 -8.67 24.37 45.08
C GLY A 66 -7.80 23.45 45.95
N SER A 67 -8.40 22.41 46.54
CA SER A 67 -7.75 21.44 47.41
C SER A 67 -6.80 20.52 46.65
N ILE A 68 -5.54 20.36 47.09
CA ILE A 68 -4.52 19.47 46.48
C ILE A 68 -4.65 18.01 46.99
N PHE A 69 -5.87 17.59 47.34
CA PHE A 69 -6.10 16.27 47.96
C PHE A 69 -6.53 15.22 46.92
N GLN A 70 -6.57 13.97 47.36
CA GLN A 70 -7.25 12.89 46.64
C GLN A 70 -8.66 12.73 47.22
N LEU A 71 -9.67 12.81 46.37
CA LEU A 71 -11.05 12.46 46.69
C LEU A 71 -11.31 11.03 46.24
N TYR A 72 -11.78 10.20 47.16
CA TYR A 72 -12.21 8.84 46.88
C TYR A 72 -13.74 8.85 46.88
N VAL A 73 -14.31 8.42 45.77
CA VAL A 73 -15.75 8.24 45.62
C VAL A 73 -16.00 6.73 45.61
N ASP A 74 -16.69 6.26 46.64
CA ASP A 74 -17.08 4.85 46.78
C ASP A 74 -18.55 4.68 46.39
N LEU A 75 -18.87 3.67 45.58
CA LEU A 75 -20.24 3.24 45.24
C LEU A 75 -20.49 1.88 45.90
N HIS A 76 -21.54 1.78 46.73
CA HIS A 76 -21.89 0.53 47.43
C HIS A 76 -20.71 -0.12 48.19
N ASP A 77 -19.92 0.68 48.91
CA ASP A 77 -18.73 0.23 49.67
C ASP A 77 -17.52 -0.23 48.85
N GLU A 78 -17.55 -0.05 47.52
CA GLU A 78 -16.42 -0.32 46.64
C GLU A 78 -15.87 0.98 46.03
N PRO A 79 -14.53 1.12 45.89
CA PRO A 79 -13.93 2.32 45.30
C PRO A 79 -14.35 2.43 43.84
N PHE A 80 -14.87 3.58 43.43
CA PHE A 80 -15.36 3.80 42.06
C PHE A 80 -14.45 4.75 41.26
N VAL A 81 -14.12 5.92 41.82
CA VAL A 81 -13.19 6.86 41.18
C VAL A 81 -12.32 7.57 42.22
N ILE A 82 -11.05 7.73 41.87
CA ILE A 82 -10.06 8.54 42.58
C ILE A 82 -9.83 9.80 41.78
N VAL A 83 -10.14 10.94 42.39
CA VAL A 83 -9.95 12.27 41.80
C VAL A 83 -8.76 12.93 42.49
N THR A 84 -7.71 13.24 41.74
CA THR A 84 -6.52 13.96 42.26
C THR A 84 -6.40 15.30 41.57
N ASN A 85 -6.40 16.38 42.36
CA ASN A 85 -6.10 17.72 41.86
C ASN A 85 -4.61 18.03 42.08
N GLY A 86 -3.86 18.10 40.99
CA GLY A 86 -2.44 18.38 40.98
C GLY A 86 -2.13 19.88 40.92
N PRO A 87 -0.85 20.25 41.04
CA PRO A 87 -0.43 21.64 40.90
C PRO A 87 -0.69 22.16 39.48
N HIS A 88 -0.85 23.48 39.32
CA HIS A 88 -0.93 24.13 38.01
C HIS A 88 -2.11 23.72 37.10
N GLY A 89 -3.23 23.25 37.67
CA GLY A 89 -4.44 22.94 36.90
C GLY A 89 -4.44 21.54 36.29
N GLU A 90 -3.74 20.60 36.93
CA GLU A 90 -3.71 19.19 36.57
C GLU A 90 -4.83 18.43 37.27
N LEU A 91 -5.61 17.63 36.54
CA LEU A 91 -6.67 16.80 37.10
C LEU A 91 -6.48 15.35 36.67
N HIS A 92 -6.37 14.43 37.63
CA HIS A 92 -6.35 12.99 37.40
C HIS A 92 -7.67 12.37 37.85
N LEU A 93 -8.32 11.64 36.95
CA LEU A 93 -9.50 10.83 37.23
C LEU A 93 -9.15 9.36 36.96
N ASN A 94 -8.99 8.57 38.02
CA ASN A 94 -8.64 7.15 37.93
C ASN A 94 -9.80 6.29 38.43
N PHE A 95 -10.42 5.54 37.54
CA PHE A 95 -11.58 4.70 37.84
C PHE A 95 -11.14 3.27 38.20
N SER A 96 -11.93 2.59 39.03
CA SER A 96 -11.63 1.23 39.49
C SER A 96 -11.89 0.15 38.42
N GLU A 97 -10.99 -0.81 38.27
CA GLU A 97 -11.11 -1.97 37.37
C GLU A 97 -11.96 -3.11 38.02
N HIS A 98 -13.29 -2.98 38.15
CA HIS A 98 -14.13 -4.04 38.75
C HIS A 98 -14.68 -5.06 37.73
N LYS A 99 -14.53 -6.36 38.05
CA LYS A 99 -14.84 -7.54 37.21
C LYS A 99 -16.34 -7.86 36.99
N GLN A 100 -17.29 -7.20 37.66
CA GLN A 100 -18.68 -7.68 37.73
C GLN A 100 -19.69 -6.97 36.82
N PHE A 101 -19.30 -5.93 36.09
CA PHE A 101 -20.19 -5.25 35.16
C PHE A 101 -19.80 -5.61 33.73
N LEU A 102 -20.00 -6.87 33.37
CA LEU A 102 -19.89 -7.38 32.00
C LEU A 102 -21.22 -7.14 31.27
N VAL A 103 -21.44 -5.90 30.84
CA VAL A 103 -22.35 -5.60 29.73
C VAL A 103 -21.53 -4.83 28.71
N THR A 104 -21.36 -5.41 27.53
CA THR A 104 -20.75 -4.75 26.38
C THR A 104 -21.63 -3.59 25.94
N CYS A 105 -21.10 -2.38 25.99
CA CYS A 105 -21.77 -1.17 25.52
C CYS A 105 -20.85 -0.47 24.52
N ASN A 106 -21.36 -0.21 23.32
CA ASN A 106 -20.68 0.54 22.28
C ASN A 106 -20.80 2.05 22.59
N PHE A 107 -19.68 2.77 22.60
CA PHE A 107 -19.67 4.20 22.95
C PHE A 107 -19.07 5.09 21.85
N ASN A 108 -19.73 6.22 21.61
CA ASN A 108 -19.26 7.33 20.77
C ASN A 108 -19.02 8.56 21.66
N MET A 109 -17.79 9.08 21.71
CA MET A 109 -17.49 10.38 22.31
C MET A 109 -17.63 11.45 21.22
N ILE A 110 -18.42 12.52 21.43
CA ILE A 110 -18.58 13.63 20.47
C ILE A 110 -18.43 14.93 21.25
N LEU A 111 -17.34 15.66 21.00
CA LEU A 111 -17.08 16.93 21.66
C LEU A 111 -17.53 18.09 20.77
N GLY A 112 -18.58 18.79 21.18
CA GLY A 112 -19.15 19.93 20.45
C GLY A 112 -19.39 21.16 21.34
N LYS A 113 -19.47 22.34 20.71
CA LYS A 113 -19.65 23.63 21.40
C LYS A 113 -21.06 23.81 21.98
N HIS A 114 -21.30 23.46 23.25
CA HIS A 114 -22.52 23.87 23.96
C HIS A 114 -22.28 24.36 25.42
N SER A 115 -22.55 25.66 25.62
CA SER A 115 -22.97 26.44 26.81
C SER A 115 -22.58 26.06 28.26
N PHE A 116 -21.68 26.89 28.83
CA PHE A 116 -21.62 27.58 30.15
C PHE A 116 -21.76 26.83 31.50
N SER A 117 -20.61 26.61 32.16
CA SER A 117 -20.37 26.79 33.62
C SER A 117 -18.87 27.13 33.84
N PRO A 118 -18.47 28.04 34.77
CA PRO A 118 -17.08 28.51 34.94
C PRO A 118 -16.17 27.56 35.74
N SER A 119 -16.69 26.41 36.19
CA SER A 119 -16.14 25.60 37.28
C SER A 119 -14.91 24.74 36.95
N PHE A 120 -14.55 24.59 35.68
CA PHE A 120 -13.34 23.88 35.23
C PHE A 120 -12.38 24.78 34.42
N ALA A 121 -12.58 26.10 34.45
CA ALA A 121 -11.76 27.06 33.70
C ALA A 121 -10.27 27.09 34.13
N SER A 122 -9.92 26.57 35.31
CA SER A 122 -8.52 26.50 35.76
C SER A 122 -7.77 25.26 35.29
N ILE A 123 -8.46 24.26 34.71
CA ILE A 123 -7.84 23.01 34.28
C ILE A 123 -7.11 23.21 32.96
N LYS A 124 -5.83 22.84 32.96
CA LYS A 124 -4.93 22.85 31.81
C LYS A 124 -4.54 21.44 31.36
N MET A 125 -4.50 20.47 32.29
CA MET A 125 -4.12 19.09 32.00
C MET A 125 -5.15 18.13 32.58
N LEU A 126 -5.66 17.21 31.77
CA LEU A 126 -6.66 16.23 32.17
C LEU A 126 -6.15 14.81 31.85
N HIS A 127 -6.05 13.99 32.89
CA HIS A 127 -5.68 12.57 32.80
C HIS A 127 -6.89 11.71 33.15
N LEU A 128 -7.36 10.91 32.19
CA LEU A 128 -8.46 9.96 32.35
C LEU A 128 -7.89 8.55 32.30
N ARG A 129 -8.08 7.76 33.37
CA ARG A 129 -7.55 6.39 33.44
C ARG A 129 -8.59 5.35 33.85
N SER A 130 -8.51 4.17 33.24
CA SER A 130 -9.27 2.96 33.62
C SER A 130 -10.79 3.13 33.56
N VAL A 131 -11.30 3.85 32.57
CA VAL A 131 -12.75 4.08 32.43
C VAL A 131 -13.40 2.87 31.74
N HIS A 132 -14.30 2.17 32.43
CA HIS A 132 -14.90 0.90 31.96
C HIS A 132 -16.38 0.98 31.53
N HIS A 133 -17.10 2.08 31.86
CA HIS A 133 -18.55 2.23 31.60
C HIS A 133 -18.97 3.69 31.50
N LEU A 134 -18.76 4.32 30.34
CA LEU A 134 -19.26 5.69 30.08
C LEU A 134 -20.66 5.65 29.45
N GLU A 135 -21.65 5.13 30.16
CA GLU A 135 -23.03 5.45 29.77
C GLU A 135 -23.32 6.93 30.02
N GLY A 136 -23.30 7.71 28.94
CA GLY A 136 -23.61 9.14 28.94
C GLY A 136 -22.39 10.06 28.83
N ASN A 137 -22.70 11.32 28.53
CA ASN A 137 -21.78 12.40 28.17
C ASN A 137 -20.79 12.83 29.27
N LEU A 138 -20.36 12.01 30.23
CA LEU A 138 -19.52 12.49 31.35
C LEU A 138 -18.19 13.11 30.90
N VAL A 139 -17.43 12.42 30.04
CA VAL A 139 -16.18 12.97 29.49
C VAL A 139 -16.47 14.14 28.54
N ASN A 140 -17.56 14.05 27.75
CA ASN A 140 -18.00 15.14 26.89
C ASN A 140 -18.33 16.41 27.69
N ASP A 141 -19.01 16.25 28.82
CA ASP A 141 -19.43 17.30 29.73
C ASP A 141 -18.24 17.89 30.48
N LEU A 142 -17.25 17.08 30.89
CA LEU A 142 -16.04 17.56 31.53
C LEU A 142 -15.15 18.31 30.54
N PHE A 143 -14.89 17.75 29.36
CA PHE A 143 -14.04 18.37 28.35
C PHE A 143 -14.66 19.64 27.77
N SER A 144 -15.97 19.65 27.48
CA SER A 144 -16.68 20.86 27.01
C SER A 144 -16.64 22.01 28.03
N ARG A 145 -16.43 21.70 29.32
CA ARG A 145 -16.27 22.70 30.39
C ARG A 145 -14.80 23.12 30.64
N CYS A 146 -13.82 22.38 30.13
CA CYS A 146 -12.39 22.70 30.24
C CYS A 146 -11.94 23.64 29.09
N GLN A 147 -12.27 24.93 29.19
CA GLN A 147 -12.02 25.90 28.12
C GLN A 147 -10.54 26.20 27.82
N PHE A 148 -9.65 25.92 28.77
CA PHE A 148 -8.21 26.20 28.69
C PHE A 148 -7.36 24.93 28.70
N LEU A 149 -7.97 23.79 28.34
CA LEU A 149 -7.26 22.52 28.32
C LEU A 149 -6.14 22.56 27.28
N GLU A 150 -4.90 22.38 27.74
CA GLU A 150 -3.67 22.35 26.96
C GLU A 150 -3.22 20.91 26.69
N SER A 151 -3.55 19.96 27.58
CA SER A 151 -3.19 18.54 27.45
C SER A 151 -4.32 17.61 27.88
N LEU A 152 -4.57 16.57 27.07
CA LEU A 152 -5.51 15.49 27.36
C LEU A 152 -4.80 14.13 27.23
N GLU A 153 -4.80 13.35 28.30
CA GLU A 153 -4.34 11.96 28.33
C GLU A 153 -5.52 11.04 28.65
N ILE A 154 -5.72 10.02 27.82
CA ILE A 154 -6.71 8.96 28.03
C ILE A 154 -5.94 7.63 28.02
N ALA A 155 -5.99 6.88 29.12
CA ALA A 155 -5.29 5.61 29.22
C ALA A 155 -6.11 4.48 29.84
N LYS A 156 -5.92 3.25 29.35
CA LYS A 156 -6.55 2.04 29.92
C LYS A 156 -8.08 2.06 29.93
N CYS A 157 -8.71 2.80 29.03
CA CYS A 157 -10.17 2.84 28.93
C CYS A 157 -10.67 1.67 28.09
N HIS A 158 -11.44 0.77 28.72
CA HIS A 158 -12.01 -0.40 28.04
C HIS A 158 -13.44 -0.10 27.59
N GLY A 159 -13.84 -0.60 26.41
CA GLY A 159 -15.15 -0.34 25.80
C GLY A 159 -15.27 0.96 25.00
N LEU A 160 -14.23 1.79 24.94
CA LEU A 160 -14.21 3.00 24.10
C LEU A 160 -13.98 2.60 22.63
N GLU A 161 -15.03 2.65 21.80
CA GLU A 161 -14.97 2.27 20.37
C GLU A 161 -14.70 3.46 19.44
N ASN A 162 -15.43 4.57 19.61
CA ASN A 162 -15.29 5.74 18.73
C ASN A 162 -15.01 6.99 19.55
N LEU A 163 -13.96 7.71 19.15
CA LEU A 163 -13.52 8.95 19.77
C LEU A 163 -13.61 10.10 18.78
N GLU A 164 -14.54 11.04 18.98
CA GLU A 164 -14.67 12.26 18.19
C GLU A 164 -14.44 13.51 19.06
N ILE A 165 -13.41 14.27 18.72
CA ILE A 165 -12.96 15.44 19.48
C ILE A 165 -12.87 16.67 18.56
N GLU A 166 -13.79 17.64 18.72
CA GLU A 166 -13.59 19.02 18.26
C GLU A 166 -12.97 19.84 19.40
N ALA A 167 -11.65 19.94 19.41
CA ALA A 167 -10.94 20.59 20.50
C ALA A 167 -11.13 22.11 20.50
N ASN A 168 -11.02 22.70 21.69
CA ASN A 168 -10.92 24.14 21.86
C ASN A 168 -9.61 24.68 21.23
N ALA A 169 -9.46 26.01 21.18
CA ALA A 169 -8.26 26.63 20.65
C ALA A 169 -7.01 26.50 21.54
N CYS A 170 -7.06 25.76 22.66
CA CYS A 170 -5.96 25.66 23.63
C CYS A 170 -5.25 24.30 23.61
N LEU A 171 -5.88 23.24 23.09
CA LEU A 171 -5.31 21.91 23.14
C LEU A 171 -4.01 21.81 22.31
N GLU A 172 -2.90 21.55 22.98
CA GLU A 172 -1.57 21.41 22.39
C GLU A 172 -1.07 19.95 22.38
N ASN A 173 -1.50 19.13 23.34
CA ASN A 173 -1.03 17.76 23.50
C ASN A 173 -2.19 16.78 23.66
N PHE A 174 -2.17 15.68 22.91
CA PHE A 174 -3.16 14.61 23.00
C PHE A 174 -2.47 13.25 23.05
N GLU A 175 -2.87 12.42 24.03
CA GLU A 175 -2.35 11.08 24.23
C GLU A 175 -3.49 10.08 24.49
N LEU A 176 -3.51 9.00 23.72
CA LEU A 176 -4.45 7.88 23.87
C LEU A 176 -3.66 6.56 23.91
N VAL A 177 -3.68 5.86 25.04
CA VAL A 177 -2.79 4.72 25.30
C VAL A 177 -3.54 3.54 25.92
N ASP A 178 -3.24 2.32 25.48
CA ASP A 178 -3.73 1.07 26.07
C ASP A 178 -5.27 0.97 26.14
N CYS A 179 -5.97 1.48 25.11
CA CYS A 179 -7.44 1.43 25.00
C CYS A 179 -7.86 0.40 23.93
N PRO A 180 -8.12 -0.87 24.27
CA PRO A 180 -8.11 -1.98 23.31
C PRO A 180 -9.33 -2.06 22.37
N ASN A 181 -10.40 -1.33 22.66
CA ASN A 181 -11.65 -1.37 21.88
C ASN A 181 -11.76 -0.29 20.81
N ILE A 182 -10.77 0.60 20.70
CA ILE A 182 -10.86 1.76 19.80
C ILE A 182 -10.84 1.30 18.33
N ALA A 183 -11.87 1.71 17.60
CA ALA A 183 -12.07 1.42 16.18
C ALA A 183 -11.92 2.70 15.33
N LYS A 184 -12.33 3.86 15.85
CA LYS A 184 -12.22 5.15 15.14
C LYS A 184 -11.80 6.30 16.05
N ILE A 185 -10.91 7.15 15.55
CA ILE A 185 -10.45 8.40 16.15
C ILE A 185 -10.66 9.52 15.13
N ASN A 186 -11.53 10.48 15.43
CA ASN A 186 -11.71 11.72 14.68
C ASN A 186 -11.32 12.89 15.57
N LEU A 187 -10.25 13.60 15.22
CA LEU A 187 -9.73 14.71 16.01
C LEU A 187 -9.66 15.95 15.12
N SER A 188 -10.13 17.07 15.64
CA SER A 188 -9.89 18.40 15.07
C SER A 188 -9.39 19.37 16.12
N ALA A 189 -8.13 19.80 16.00
CA ALA A 189 -7.53 20.75 16.93
C ALA A 189 -6.45 21.61 16.27
N LYS A 190 -6.77 22.89 16.04
CA LYS A 190 -5.91 23.83 15.29
C LYS A 190 -4.52 24.04 15.89
N ASN A 191 -4.41 23.95 17.22
CA ASN A 191 -3.18 24.27 17.96
C ASN A 191 -2.46 23.03 18.50
N LEU A 192 -2.91 21.82 18.11
CA LEU A 192 -2.23 20.61 18.51
C LEU A 192 -0.79 20.59 17.97
N LYS A 193 0.16 20.33 18.86
CA LYS A 193 1.59 20.20 18.57
C LYS A 193 2.03 18.75 18.64
N THR A 194 1.45 17.97 19.56
CA THR A 194 1.79 16.57 19.78
C THR A 194 0.57 15.65 19.73
N PHE A 195 0.72 14.52 19.05
CA PHE A 195 -0.29 13.46 18.98
C PHE A 195 0.37 12.11 19.27
N THR A 196 -0.10 11.43 20.32
CA THR A 196 0.39 10.10 20.69
C THR A 196 -0.75 9.10 20.73
N TYR A 197 -0.58 7.99 20.03
CA TYR A 197 -1.47 6.85 20.06
C TYR A 197 -0.69 5.56 20.29
N ARG A 198 -1.17 4.71 21.21
CA ARG A 198 -0.68 3.35 21.44
C ARG A 198 -1.84 2.37 21.57
N GLY A 199 -1.88 1.38 20.69
CA GLY A 199 -2.93 0.36 20.64
C GLY A 199 -3.01 -0.34 19.28
N ALA A 200 -4.10 -1.08 19.05
CA ALA A 200 -4.39 -1.66 17.73
C ALA A 200 -4.74 -0.57 16.69
N PHE A 201 -4.49 -0.80 15.41
CA PHE A 201 -4.72 0.18 14.33
C PHE A 201 -6.21 0.55 14.20
N PRO A 202 -6.62 1.80 14.48
CA PRO A 202 -7.97 2.29 14.26
C PRO A 202 -8.04 3.13 12.97
N ILE A 203 -9.24 3.50 12.56
CA ILE A 203 -9.45 4.55 11.57
C ILE A 203 -9.10 5.89 12.22
N ILE A 204 -8.07 6.59 11.74
CA ILE A 204 -7.62 7.87 12.30
C ILE A 204 -7.85 9.00 11.29
N GLU A 205 -8.85 9.83 11.56
CA GLU A 205 -9.17 11.04 10.80
C GLU A 205 -8.66 12.27 11.55
N LEU A 206 -7.57 12.86 11.04
CA LEU A 206 -7.00 14.08 11.58
C LEU A 206 -7.36 15.28 10.68
N VAL A 207 -8.27 16.15 11.14
CA VAL A 207 -8.72 17.35 10.42
C VAL A 207 -8.19 18.65 11.05
N ASN A 208 -7.57 19.52 10.25
CA ASN A 208 -7.19 20.91 10.62
C ASN A 208 -6.08 21.02 11.70
N PHE A 209 -4.87 20.54 11.38
CA PHE A 209 -3.69 20.55 12.25
C PHE A 209 -2.47 21.31 11.68
N PRO A 210 -2.55 22.63 11.47
CA PRO A 210 -1.45 23.39 10.86
C PRO A 210 -0.17 23.46 11.72
N ASN A 211 -0.28 23.15 13.01
CA ASN A 211 0.81 23.30 14.00
C ASN A 211 1.33 21.95 14.53
N LEU A 212 0.90 20.82 13.98
CA LEU A 212 1.32 19.50 14.45
C LEU A 212 2.80 19.26 14.08
N VAL A 213 3.62 18.95 15.08
CA VAL A 213 5.08 18.81 14.94
C VAL A 213 5.55 17.40 15.26
N ASP A 214 5.00 16.78 16.31
CA ASP A 214 5.42 15.48 16.84
C ASP A 214 4.26 14.49 16.85
N VAL A 215 4.45 13.36 16.16
CA VAL A 215 3.48 12.28 16.07
C VAL A 215 4.11 10.97 16.51
N ARG A 216 3.43 10.25 17.41
CA ARG A 216 3.79 8.91 17.85
C ARG A 216 2.65 7.93 17.63
N LEU A 217 2.90 6.89 16.85
CA LEU A 217 1.98 5.81 16.52
C LEU A 217 2.61 4.47 16.90
N ASP A 218 2.37 4.02 18.12
CA ASP A 218 2.81 2.71 18.61
C ASP A 218 1.70 1.66 18.36
N LEU A 219 1.78 1.01 17.21
CA LEU A 219 0.78 0.06 16.70
C LEU A 219 1.25 -1.40 16.81
N ARG A 220 2.05 -1.71 17.83
CA ARG A 220 2.58 -3.07 18.04
C ARG A 220 1.50 -4.12 18.35
N ASP A 221 0.30 -3.69 18.72
CA ASP A 221 -0.86 -4.57 18.91
C ASP A 221 -1.50 -5.01 17.57
N GLY A 222 -0.99 -4.50 16.44
CA GLY A 222 -1.43 -4.83 15.09
C GLY A 222 -2.84 -4.35 14.78
N LEU A 223 -3.70 -5.20 14.20
CA LEU A 223 -5.10 -4.84 13.90
C LEU A 223 -6.05 -5.01 15.08
N GLY A 224 -5.69 -5.81 16.09
CA GLY A 224 -6.65 -6.21 17.13
C GLY A 224 -7.93 -6.80 16.52
N ASN A 225 -9.08 -6.14 16.77
CA ASN A 225 -10.38 -6.51 16.19
C ASN A 225 -10.78 -5.63 14.98
N ASN A 226 -9.92 -4.72 14.54
CA ASN A 226 -10.22 -3.77 13.46
C ASN A 226 -9.86 -4.35 12.09
N THR A 227 -10.46 -3.79 11.03
CA THR A 227 -10.10 -4.08 9.64
C THR A 227 -9.05 -3.09 9.14
N PHE A 228 -8.17 -3.53 8.23
CA PHE A 228 -7.20 -2.64 7.58
C PHE A 228 -7.77 -2.12 6.26
N ASP A 229 -7.74 -0.81 6.06
CA ASP A 229 -8.05 -0.15 4.78
C ASP A 229 -6.86 0.73 4.35
N CYS A 230 -6.45 0.60 3.08
CA CYS A 230 -5.35 1.37 2.50
C CYS A 230 -5.69 2.86 2.38
N GLU A 231 -6.94 3.22 2.12
CA GLU A 231 -7.38 4.62 2.04
C GLU A 231 -7.31 5.30 3.41
N ASP A 232 -7.63 4.58 4.49
CA ASP A 232 -7.50 5.09 5.85
C ASP A 232 -6.02 5.31 6.22
N ALA A 233 -5.14 4.37 5.85
CA ALA A 233 -3.71 4.53 6.04
C ALA A 233 -3.13 5.70 5.23
N LEU A 234 -3.61 5.91 4.00
CA LEU A 234 -3.24 7.05 3.16
C LEU A 234 -3.70 8.37 3.74
N SER A 235 -4.97 8.44 4.16
CA SER A 235 -5.56 9.60 4.82
C SER A 235 -4.73 10.01 6.04
N LEU A 236 -4.37 9.04 6.88
CA LEU A 236 -3.48 9.26 8.02
C LEU A 236 -2.13 9.85 7.60
N LEU A 237 -1.46 9.26 6.60
CA LEU A 237 -0.17 9.76 6.09
C LEU A 237 -0.25 11.19 5.55
N PHE A 238 -1.31 11.52 4.80
CA PHE A 238 -1.52 12.88 4.28
C PHE A 238 -1.75 13.89 5.40
N SER A 239 -2.46 13.50 6.46
CA SER A 239 -2.68 14.37 7.62
C SER A 239 -1.40 14.65 8.42
N ILE A 240 -0.41 13.76 8.38
CA ILE A 240 0.88 13.92 9.09
C ILE A 240 2.06 14.25 8.16
N LYS A 241 1.82 14.59 6.88
CA LYS A 241 2.88 14.78 5.87
C LYS A 241 3.91 15.87 6.20
N ASP A 242 3.52 16.86 7.00
CA ASP A 242 4.30 18.07 7.30
C ASP A 242 4.87 18.10 8.73
N VAL A 243 4.82 16.97 9.46
CA VAL A 243 5.40 16.87 10.80
C VAL A 243 6.93 16.86 10.75
N GLU A 244 7.59 17.30 11.83
CA GLU A 244 9.06 17.29 11.93
C GLU A 244 9.58 16.02 12.62
N ILE A 245 8.79 15.43 13.51
CA ILE A 245 9.13 14.25 14.31
C ILE A 245 8.02 13.20 14.11
N LEU A 246 8.43 11.99 13.72
CA LEU A 246 7.53 10.85 13.58
C LEU A 246 8.13 9.64 14.28
N ARG A 247 7.38 9.03 15.18
CA ARG A 247 7.71 7.73 15.80
C ARG A 247 6.65 6.71 15.44
N VAL A 248 7.04 5.60 14.84
CA VAL A 248 6.13 4.55 14.36
C VAL A 248 6.59 3.17 14.80
N SER A 249 5.65 2.23 14.90
CA SER A 249 5.99 0.81 15.04
C SER A 249 6.50 0.21 13.72
N GLY A 250 7.36 -0.82 13.80
CA GLY A 250 7.77 -1.62 12.64
C GLY A 250 6.58 -2.29 11.94
N TRP A 251 5.56 -2.67 12.72
CA TRP A 251 4.30 -3.21 12.19
C TRP A 251 3.63 -2.25 11.20
N LEU A 252 3.55 -0.95 11.53
CA LEU A 252 2.99 0.04 10.61
C LEU A 252 3.84 0.21 9.35
N LEU A 253 5.16 0.20 9.47
CA LEU A 253 6.04 0.27 8.29
C LEU A 253 5.84 -0.92 7.36
N GLU A 254 5.73 -2.12 7.92
CA GLU A 254 5.39 -3.33 7.17
C GLU A 254 4.01 -3.23 6.53
N ALA A 255 2.99 -2.80 7.27
CA ALA A 255 1.63 -2.60 6.76
C ALA A 255 1.60 -1.64 5.56
N LEU A 256 2.23 -0.47 5.70
CA LEU A 256 2.28 0.56 4.65
C LEU A 256 3.06 0.11 3.41
N CYS A 257 4.07 -0.75 3.60
CA CYS A 257 4.80 -1.33 2.48
C CYS A 257 3.98 -2.45 1.84
N CYS A 258 3.49 -3.42 2.61
CA CYS A 258 2.62 -4.49 2.11
C CYS A 258 1.43 -3.97 1.31
N ALA A 259 0.84 -2.85 1.74
CA ALA A 259 -0.29 -2.20 1.08
C ALA A 259 0.09 -1.37 -0.16
N GLY A 260 1.37 -1.33 -0.58
CA GLY A 260 1.82 -0.52 -1.73
C GLY A 260 1.76 1.00 -1.53
N VAL A 261 1.32 1.47 -0.36
CA VAL A 261 1.00 2.87 -0.03
C VAL A 261 2.19 3.82 -0.23
N ILE A 262 3.41 3.34 0.01
CA ILE A 262 4.64 4.16 -0.01
C ILE A 262 5.47 3.95 -1.30
N PHE A 263 4.98 3.12 -2.24
CA PHE A 263 5.83 2.56 -3.29
C PHE A 263 5.70 3.26 -4.64
N ARG A 264 6.40 4.38 -4.90
CA ARG A 264 6.53 5.09 -6.22
C ARG A 264 5.23 5.40 -6.99
N MET A 265 4.06 5.00 -6.50
CA MET A 265 2.75 5.07 -7.15
C MET A 265 1.92 6.23 -6.65
N LEU A 266 2.34 6.85 -5.55
CA LEU A 266 1.84 8.13 -5.08
C LEU A 266 3.03 9.09 -5.01
N ASP A 267 2.87 10.31 -5.50
CA ASP A 267 3.80 11.43 -5.30
C ASP A 267 3.81 11.90 -3.81
N PHE A 268 3.71 10.95 -2.87
CA PHE A 268 3.74 11.22 -1.45
C PHE A 268 5.18 11.33 -0.97
N LYS A 269 5.50 12.46 -0.33
CA LYS A 269 6.76 12.68 0.38
C LYS A 269 6.47 13.47 1.65
N PHE A 270 7.16 13.11 2.72
CA PHE A 270 7.17 13.94 3.91
C PHE A 270 7.90 15.26 3.61
N GLY A 271 7.20 16.37 3.81
CA GLY A 271 7.70 17.71 3.47
C GLY A 271 8.78 18.19 4.45
N LYS A 272 8.57 17.94 5.75
CA LYS A 272 9.38 18.51 6.84
C LYS A 272 9.96 17.49 7.82
N LEU A 273 9.78 16.19 7.58
CA LEU A 273 10.23 15.17 8.52
C LEU A 273 11.76 15.18 8.64
N LYS A 274 12.24 15.46 9.85
CA LYS A 274 13.68 15.51 10.20
C LYS A 274 14.08 14.34 11.10
N HIS A 275 13.17 13.89 11.96
CA HIS A 275 13.44 12.84 12.94
C HIS A 275 12.46 11.67 12.76
N LEU A 276 12.99 10.48 12.45
CA LEU A 276 12.20 9.25 12.35
C LEU A 276 12.65 8.28 13.43
N GLY A 277 11.73 7.89 14.31
CA GLY A 277 11.91 6.78 15.24
C GLY A 277 11.10 5.56 14.82
N CYS A 278 11.70 4.39 14.88
CA CYS A 278 11.01 3.13 14.66
C CYS A 278 11.22 2.18 15.84
N VAL A 279 10.13 1.57 16.32
CA VAL A 279 10.18 0.53 17.36
C VAL A 279 9.67 -0.78 16.77
N CYS A 280 10.48 -1.83 16.79
CA CYS A 280 10.11 -3.16 16.29
C CYS A 280 10.50 -4.25 17.29
N SER A 281 9.90 -5.44 17.17
CA SER A 281 10.28 -6.59 18.01
C SER A 281 11.58 -7.25 17.53
N GLU A 282 11.80 -7.27 16.22
CA GLU A 282 13.01 -7.78 15.55
C GLU A 282 13.25 -7.03 14.24
N ILE A 283 14.46 -7.13 13.68
CA ILE A 283 14.78 -6.62 12.33
C ILE A 283 14.76 -7.81 11.37
N SER A 284 13.56 -8.15 10.91
CA SER A 284 13.35 -9.16 9.88
C SER A 284 13.70 -8.63 8.48
N SER A 285 13.78 -9.52 7.48
CA SER A 285 13.91 -9.11 6.08
C SER A 285 12.78 -8.19 5.62
N LYS A 286 11.54 -8.46 6.08
CA LYS A 286 10.35 -7.64 5.81
C LYS A 286 10.52 -6.24 6.39
N MET A 287 10.87 -6.14 7.66
CA MET A 287 11.08 -4.87 8.36
C MET A 287 12.21 -4.06 7.73
N ARG A 288 13.36 -4.69 7.41
CA ARG A 288 14.48 -4.04 6.72
C ARG A 288 14.03 -3.39 5.40
N ASP A 289 13.33 -4.16 4.58
CA ASP A 289 12.90 -3.73 3.26
C ASP A 289 11.82 -2.64 3.35
N SER A 290 10.90 -2.76 4.31
CA SER A 290 9.88 -1.75 4.59
C SER A 290 10.49 -0.43 5.05
N LEU A 291 11.49 -0.48 5.94
CA LEU A 291 12.23 0.71 6.36
C LEU A 291 12.98 1.34 5.17
N ALA A 292 13.59 0.53 4.31
CA ALA A 292 14.25 1.00 3.10
C ALA A 292 13.29 1.73 2.14
N CYS A 293 12.07 1.23 1.97
CA CYS A 293 11.01 1.89 1.22
C CYS A 293 10.58 3.21 1.87
N PHE A 294 10.40 3.23 3.19
CA PHE A 294 10.01 4.42 3.92
C PHE A 294 11.04 5.55 3.79
N LEU A 295 12.35 5.22 3.80
CA LEU A 295 13.41 6.21 3.61
C LEU A 295 13.34 6.93 2.25
N ASN A 296 12.74 6.32 1.22
CA ASN A 296 12.59 6.95 -0.10
C ASN A 296 11.59 8.12 -0.10
N VAL A 297 10.63 8.12 0.82
CA VAL A 297 9.61 9.17 0.94
C VAL A 297 9.97 10.22 2.00
N THR A 298 11.15 10.14 2.61
CA THR A 298 11.64 11.07 3.64
C THR A 298 12.91 11.82 3.18
N PRO A 299 12.82 12.68 2.15
CA PRO A 299 14.01 13.32 1.56
C PRO A 299 14.73 14.31 2.52
N SER A 300 14.00 14.85 3.50
CA SER A 300 14.51 15.83 4.48
C SER A 300 15.04 15.19 5.76
N LEU A 301 15.04 13.85 5.87
CA LEU A 301 15.38 13.16 7.10
C LEU A 301 16.83 13.44 7.54
N GLU A 302 17.00 13.84 8.79
CA GLU A 302 18.30 14.17 9.41
C GLU A 302 18.74 13.11 10.42
N GLU A 303 17.80 12.52 11.15
CA GLU A 303 18.06 11.58 12.24
C GLU A 303 17.14 10.36 12.14
N LEU A 304 17.75 9.16 12.25
CA LEU A 304 17.03 7.88 12.31
C LEU A 304 17.33 7.18 13.63
N PHE A 305 16.29 6.81 14.36
CA PHE A 305 16.37 6.00 15.57
C PHE A 305 15.62 4.67 15.36
N VAL A 306 16.26 3.53 15.64
CA VAL A 306 15.64 2.20 15.56
C VAL A 306 15.83 1.49 16.90
N GLU A 307 14.73 1.07 17.52
CA GLU A 307 14.73 0.35 18.79
C GLU A 307 14.12 -1.03 18.61
N VAL A 308 14.92 -2.05 18.91
CA VAL A 308 14.50 -3.46 18.93
C VAL A 308 14.08 -3.84 20.35
N ASP A 309 12.78 -3.85 20.60
CA ASP A 309 12.19 -4.25 21.88
C ASP A 309 11.84 -5.73 21.89
N GLN A 310 12.79 -6.54 22.37
CA GLN A 310 12.65 -8.01 22.49
C GLN A 310 11.58 -8.46 23.48
N THR A 311 11.03 -7.56 24.31
CA THR A 311 9.94 -7.89 25.24
C THR A 311 8.57 -7.85 24.56
N SER A 312 8.49 -7.26 23.36
CA SER A 312 7.28 -7.18 22.55
C SER A 312 7.05 -8.48 21.78
N SER A 313 5.82 -8.98 21.79
CA SER A 313 5.42 -10.07 20.87
C SER A 313 5.40 -9.56 19.44
N HIS A 314 6.02 -10.30 18.51
CA HIS A 314 5.90 -10.02 17.08
C HIS A 314 4.46 -10.32 16.63
N VAL A 315 3.73 -9.29 16.23
CA VAL A 315 2.43 -9.43 15.55
C VAL A 315 2.72 -9.35 14.06
N GLU A 316 2.45 -10.41 13.29
CA GLU A 316 2.56 -10.32 11.83
C GLU A 316 1.43 -9.45 11.28
N PHE A 317 1.75 -8.56 10.33
CA PHE A 317 0.72 -7.96 9.50
C PHE A 317 0.06 -9.07 8.66
N PRO A 318 -1.24 -9.35 8.84
CA PRO A 318 -1.92 -10.30 7.98
C PRO A 318 -1.90 -9.74 6.56
N MET A 319 -1.35 -10.49 5.60
CA MET A 319 -1.34 -10.09 4.19
C MET A 319 -2.75 -9.63 3.80
N CYS A 320 -2.92 -8.32 3.59
CA CYS A 320 -4.23 -7.73 3.35
C CYS A 320 -4.65 -8.07 1.92
N ASN A 321 -5.78 -8.76 1.79
CA ASN A 321 -6.34 -9.17 0.49
C ASN A 321 -7.11 -8.03 -0.22
N GLN A 322 -7.10 -6.81 0.33
CA GLN A 322 -7.75 -5.61 -0.23
C GLN A 322 -6.69 -4.65 -0.78
N TYR A 323 -6.38 -4.82 -2.06
CA TYR A 323 -5.77 -3.85 -2.99
C TYR A 323 -4.31 -3.39 -2.79
N TRP A 324 -3.69 -3.20 -3.98
CA TRP A 324 -2.33 -2.73 -4.30
C TRP A 324 -1.17 -3.73 -4.06
N HIS A 325 -1.02 -4.65 -5.02
CA HIS A 325 0.20 -5.42 -5.32
C HIS A 325 0.48 -6.72 -4.53
N GLU A 326 1.12 -7.64 -5.23
CA GLU A 326 1.58 -8.95 -4.74
C GLU A 326 2.91 -8.81 -3.93
N PRO A 327 3.39 -9.88 -3.27
CA PRO A 327 4.53 -9.90 -2.32
C PRO A 327 5.93 -9.53 -2.87
N HIS A 328 6.05 -9.01 -4.09
CA HIS A 328 7.31 -8.53 -4.68
C HIS A 328 7.86 -7.26 -4.00
N MET A 329 7.22 -6.81 -2.92
CA MET A 329 7.65 -5.72 -2.03
C MET A 329 8.96 -6.04 -1.28
N TRP A 330 9.20 -7.31 -0.97
CA TRP A 330 10.44 -7.78 -0.34
C TRP A 330 11.31 -8.44 -1.40
N LYS A 331 12.01 -7.58 -2.15
CA LYS A 331 12.91 -8.01 -3.21
C LYS A 331 14.16 -8.64 -2.60
N ASP A 332 14.95 -9.32 -3.42
CA ASP A 332 16.28 -9.70 -2.97
C ASP A 332 17.06 -8.46 -2.52
N TYR A 333 17.96 -8.66 -1.55
CA TYR A 333 18.71 -7.57 -0.93
C TYR A 333 19.42 -6.66 -1.97
N GLY A 334 19.96 -7.25 -3.05
CA GLY A 334 20.64 -6.50 -4.09
C GLY A 334 19.69 -5.53 -4.78
N THR A 335 18.48 -5.98 -5.11
CA THR A 335 17.45 -5.14 -5.71
C THR A 335 16.94 -4.08 -4.74
N VAL A 336 16.71 -4.39 -3.47
CA VAL A 336 16.30 -3.41 -2.44
C VAL A 336 17.33 -2.30 -2.34
N LYS A 337 18.61 -2.67 -2.15
CA LYS A 337 19.74 -1.73 -2.04
C LYS A 337 19.90 -0.87 -3.30
N SER A 338 19.61 -1.40 -4.49
CA SER A 338 19.71 -0.63 -5.74
C SER A 338 18.60 0.41 -5.92
N ASN A 339 17.45 0.21 -5.28
CA ASN A 339 16.26 1.05 -5.43
C ASN A 339 16.14 2.13 -4.35
N THR A 340 16.94 2.08 -3.29
CA THR A 340 16.92 3.09 -2.23
C THR A 340 17.53 4.41 -2.69
N CYS A 341 16.88 5.51 -2.32
CA CYS A 341 17.38 6.85 -2.54
C CYS A 341 18.50 7.16 -1.55
N ARG A 342 19.60 7.70 -2.07
CA ARG A 342 20.68 8.18 -1.22
C ARG A 342 20.26 9.49 -0.56
N SER A 343 20.24 9.50 0.77
CA SER A 343 19.94 10.69 1.56
C SER A 343 21.20 11.53 1.75
N GLN A 344 21.11 12.81 1.37
CA GLN A 344 22.16 13.80 1.64
C GLN A 344 22.02 14.44 3.02
N ASN A 345 20.83 14.33 3.62
CA ASN A 345 20.48 15.02 4.86
C ASN A 345 20.64 14.15 6.11
N LEU A 346 20.61 12.82 5.96
CA LEU A 346 20.74 11.88 7.08
C LEU A 346 22.14 11.96 7.68
N LYS A 347 22.23 12.46 8.91
CA LYS A 347 23.47 12.78 9.63
C LYS A 347 23.70 11.83 10.80
N THR A 348 22.65 11.43 11.49
CA THR A 348 22.75 10.58 12.68
C THR A 348 21.87 9.35 12.56
N ILE A 349 22.41 8.22 13.00
CA ILE A 349 21.69 6.94 13.06
C ILE A 349 21.97 6.33 14.43
N ASP A 350 20.94 5.99 15.17
CA ASP A 350 21.07 5.31 16.46
C ASP A 350 20.19 4.06 16.47
N ILE A 351 20.77 2.93 16.81
CA ILE A 351 20.13 1.61 16.75
C ILE A 351 20.37 0.91 18.07
N ASN A 352 19.29 0.61 18.78
CA ASN A 352 19.32 -0.06 20.07
C ASN A 352 18.69 -1.46 19.97
N GLY A 353 19.23 -2.43 20.71
CA GLY A 353 18.68 -3.79 20.74
C GLY A 353 19.28 -4.76 19.71
N PHE A 354 20.40 -4.40 19.07
CA PHE A 354 21.01 -5.15 17.97
C PHE A 354 21.64 -6.49 18.41
N THR A 355 21.41 -7.59 17.67
CA THR A 355 21.77 -8.97 18.06
C THR A 355 22.78 -9.69 17.15
N ARG A 356 23.21 -9.07 16.05
CA ARG A 356 24.10 -9.60 14.99
C ARG A 356 23.45 -10.63 14.07
N GLU A 357 22.16 -10.51 13.81
CA GLU A 357 21.47 -11.34 12.83
C GLU A 357 21.78 -10.93 11.38
N LYS A 358 21.49 -11.83 10.43
CA LYS A 358 21.80 -11.59 9.00
C LYS A 358 21.09 -10.33 8.48
N ASP A 359 19.80 -10.18 8.76
CA ASP A 359 19.00 -9.07 8.24
C ASP A 359 19.34 -7.74 8.92
N GLU A 360 19.73 -7.77 10.19
CA GLU A 360 20.33 -6.64 10.91
C GLU A 360 21.63 -6.13 10.25
N LEU A 361 22.55 -7.04 9.89
CA LEU A 361 23.78 -6.68 9.17
C LEU A 361 23.49 -6.11 7.77
N LEU A 362 22.49 -6.67 7.08
CA LEU A 362 22.05 -6.17 5.78
C LEU A 362 21.39 -4.79 5.88
N LEU A 363 20.68 -4.50 6.98
CA LEU A 363 20.18 -3.17 7.29
C LEU A 363 21.34 -2.18 7.47
N MET A 364 22.41 -2.58 8.17
CA MET A 364 23.59 -1.71 8.35
C MET A 364 24.22 -1.34 7.01
N ASP A 365 24.46 -2.34 6.16
CA ASP A 365 25.02 -2.13 4.82
C ASP A 365 24.09 -1.24 3.95
N LEU A 366 22.77 -1.38 4.11
CA LEU A 366 21.79 -0.53 3.42
C LEU A 366 21.81 0.93 3.93
N LEU A 367 21.85 1.14 5.24
CA LEU A 367 21.88 2.48 5.83
C LEU A 367 23.18 3.22 5.50
N LEU A 368 24.33 2.53 5.55
CA LEU A 368 25.62 3.07 5.15
C LEU A 368 25.68 3.38 3.66
N HIS A 369 24.99 2.59 2.82
CA HIS A 369 24.86 2.89 1.39
C HIS A 369 24.04 4.17 1.15
N ASN A 370 23.01 4.40 1.95
CA ASN A 370 22.05 5.49 1.76
C ASN A 370 22.53 6.82 2.38
N ALA A 371 23.23 6.80 3.51
CA ALA A 371 23.62 8.00 4.26
C ALA A 371 24.97 8.57 3.78
N ILE A 372 24.96 9.39 2.74
CA ILE A 372 26.20 9.94 2.12
C ILE A 372 26.98 10.85 3.09
N ASN A 373 26.26 11.62 3.91
CA ASN A 373 26.84 12.64 4.80
C ASN A 373 26.78 12.24 6.28
N LEU A 374 26.74 10.94 6.56
CA LEU A 374 26.67 10.40 7.92
C LEU A 374 27.79 11.00 8.79
N LYS A 375 27.39 11.61 9.91
CA LYS A 375 28.28 12.19 10.91
C LYS A 375 28.50 11.24 12.07
N GLU A 376 27.46 10.54 12.48
CA GLU A 376 27.52 9.65 13.63
C GLU A 376 26.57 8.47 13.44
N MET A 377 27.02 7.28 13.80
CA MET A 377 26.21 6.08 13.90
C MET A 377 26.53 5.39 15.21
N ILE A 378 25.50 5.15 16.01
CA ILE A 378 25.60 4.44 17.30
C ILE A 378 24.80 3.15 17.16
N VAL A 379 25.41 2.02 17.50
CA VAL A 379 24.75 0.73 17.54
C VAL A 379 24.99 0.14 18.92
N SER A 380 23.90 0.00 19.67
CA SER A 380 23.88 -0.52 21.03
C SER A 380 23.27 -1.92 21.02
N SER A 381 23.94 -2.85 21.68
CA SER A 381 23.48 -4.22 21.86
C SER A 381 23.22 -4.50 23.34
N PRO A 382 22.17 -5.26 23.69
CA PRO A 382 21.96 -5.73 25.06
C PRO A 382 23.04 -6.72 25.52
N GLN A 383 23.89 -7.20 24.60
CA GLN A 383 25.10 -7.95 24.91
C GLN A 383 26.28 -6.96 24.99
N ASP A 384 26.79 -6.69 26.20
CA ASP A 384 27.76 -5.63 26.51
C ASP A 384 29.02 -5.58 25.61
N ASP A 385 29.43 -6.69 25.00
CA ASP A 385 30.62 -6.78 24.14
C ASP A 385 30.40 -6.33 22.68
N CYS A 386 29.20 -5.87 22.32
CA CYS A 386 28.81 -5.68 20.92
C CYS A 386 28.40 -4.26 20.54
N SER A 387 28.33 -3.34 21.51
CA SER A 387 28.00 -1.94 21.25
C SER A 387 29.20 -1.21 20.63
N TRP A 388 28.95 -0.42 19.59
CA TRP A 388 29.98 0.37 18.91
C TRP A 388 29.39 1.68 18.38
N SER A 389 30.25 2.66 18.17
CA SER A 389 29.87 3.91 17.51
C SER A 389 30.94 4.34 16.51
N VAL A 390 30.51 4.94 15.41
CA VAL A 390 31.36 5.51 14.39
C VAL A 390 30.96 6.96 14.20
N ALA A 391 31.89 7.88 14.45
CA ALA A 391 31.70 9.30 14.21
C ALA A 391 32.74 9.83 13.21
N ARG A 392 32.29 10.67 12.29
CA ARG A 392 33.14 11.38 11.34
C ARG A 392 33.83 12.53 12.06
N ILE A 393 35.09 12.32 12.44
CA ILE A 393 35.91 13.35 13.10
C ILE A 393 36.41 14.34 12.04
N PRO A 394 36.11 15.65 12.15
CA PRO A 394 36.71 16.69 11.30
C PRO A 394 38.23 16.66 11.41
N TYR A 395 38.94 16.85 10.29
CA TYR A 395 40.42 16.78 10.27
C TYR A 395 41.09 17.77 11.25
N SER A 396 40.40 18.88 11.59
CA SER A 396 40.82 19.87 12.58
C SER A 396 40.76 19.38 14.03
N GLN A 397 40.07 18.27 14.32
CA GLN A 397 39.91 17.67 15.64
C GLN A 397 40.76 16.40 15.84
N LEU A 398 41.48 15.95 14.81
CA LEU A 398 42.52 14.92 14.93
C LEU A 398 43.75 15.50 15.64
N ASN A 399 43.63 15.76 16.94
CA ASN A 399 44.80 15.98 17.79
C ASN A 399 45.54 14.65 17.92
N TYR A 400 46.74 14.58 17.34
CA TYR A 400 47.67 13.47 17.51
C TYR A 400 48.00 13.29 19.01
N SER A 401 47.24 12.45 19.71
CA SER A 401 47.69 11.83 20.95
C SER A 401 48.72 10.76 20.56
N ARG A 402 50.01 11.08 20.77
CA ARG A 402 51.08 10.10 20.66
C ARG A 402 50.77 8.93 21.59
N LEU A 403 50.54 7.75 21.01
CA LEU A 403 50.84 6.49 21.67
C LEU A 403 52.30 6.57 22.15
N SER A 404 52.49 6.54 23.47
CA SER A 404 53.78 6.29 24.08
C SER A 404 54.14 4.82 23.82
N THR A 405 54.73 4.53 22.66
CA THR A 405 55.56 3.34 22.53
C THR A 405 56.91 3.63 23.18
N THR A 406 57.26 2.74 24.09
CA THR A 406 58.50 2.69 24.84
C THR A 406 59.74 2.91 23.97
N SER A 407 60.64 3.71 24.53
CA SER A 407 62.01 4.00 24.12
C SER A 407 62.73 2.93 23.29
N PHE A 408 63.25 3.31 22.12
CA PHE A 408 64.61 2.97 21.72
C PHE A 408 65.29 4.17 21.02
N ARG A 409 66.44 4.51 21.62
CA ARG A 409 67.51 5.50 21.34
C ARG A 409 67.54 6.32 20.02
N GLN A 410 67.79 7.62 20.21
CA GLN A 410 68.40 8.62 19.30
C GLN A 410 69.82 8.23 18.77
N PRO A 411 70.53 9.02 17.93
CA PRO A 411 70.21 10.30 17.22
C PRO A 411 70.59 10.30 15.72
N ASN A 412 70.06 11.25 14.91
CA ASN A 412 70.90 12.22 14.18
C ASN A 412 70.14 13.24 13.33
N THR A 413 70.76 14.41 13.33
CA THR A 413 70.55 15.69 12.63
C THR A 413 70.38 15.62 11.10
N ILE A 414 69.59 16.54 10.52
CA ILE A 414 70.03 17.70 9.70
C ILE A 414 68.81 18.49 9.17
N LYS A 415 69.02 19.80 9.02
CA LYS A 415 68.10 20.92 8.76
C LYS A 415 67.91 21.20 7.22
N PRO A 416 67.15 22.25 6.81
CA PRO A 416 66.21 22.27 5.68
C PRO A 416 66.72 23.05 4.44
N ILE A 417 65.90 23.19 3.39
CA ILE A 417 65.92 24.32 2.43
C ILE A 417 64.50 24.64 1.93
N ALA A 418 64.24 25.93 1.77
CA ALA A 418 63.00 26.54 1.27
C ALA A 418 63.15 27.13 -0.15
N ALA A 419 61.98 27.50 -0.70
CA ALA A 419 61.70 28.55 -1.71
C ALA A 419 61.80 28.21 -3.22
N ARG A 420 60.71 28.44 -3.97
CA ARG A 420 60.45 29.70 -4.72
C ARG A 420 59.17 29.64 -5.56
N ALA A 421 58.56 30.81 -5.76
CA ALA A 421 57.41 31.10 -6.59
C ALA A 421 57.79 31.43 -8.05
N GLY A 422 56.84 31.28 -8.98
CA GLY A 422 56.92 31.82 -10.35
C GLY A 422 55.63 31.59 -11.16
N LYS A 423 55.00 32.69 -11.59
CA LYS A 423 53.81 32.76 -12.47
C LYS A 423 54.15 32.37 -13.91
N ASN A 424 53.18 31.83 -14.66
CA ASN A 424 52.89 32.20 -16.07
C ASN A 424 51.56 31.59 -16.56
N GLN A 425 50.78 32.41 -17.28
CA GLN A 425 49.69 32.07 -18.21
C GLN A 425 50.25 32.23 -19.66
N PRO A 426 49.69 31.60 -20.72
CA PRO A 426 48.52 32.16 -21.42
C PRO A 426 47.57 31.20 -22.21
N ASN A 427 46.36 31.73 -22.50
CA ASN A 427 45.46 31.61 -23.68
C ASN A 427 44.90 30.26 -24.21
N LEU A 428 43.55 30.20 -24.33
CA LEU A 428 42.81 29.82 -25.57
C LEU A 428 41.32 30.24 -25.51
N ARG A 429 40.82 30.83 -26.61
CA ARG A 429 39.41 31.18 -26.96
C ARG A 429 38.73 29.95 -27.63
N ILE A 430 37.40 29.75 -27.73
CA ILE A 430 36.43 30.34 -28.70
C ILE A 430 35.03 29.67 -28.54
N LEU A 431 33.93 30.48 -28.57
CA LEU A 431 32.53 30.36 -29.11
C LEU A 431 31.68 29.05 -28.92
N SER A 432 30.34 29.00 -28.85
CA SER A 432 29.21 29.88 -29.25
C SER A 432 27.90 29.46 -28.57
N SER A 433 27.04 30.42 -28.23
CA SER A 433 25.64 30.24 -27.83
C SER A 433 24.71 30.30 -29.06
N MET A 434 23.83 29.32 -29.24
CA MET A 434 22.70 29.41 -30.18
C MET A 434 21.39 29.48 -29.42
N ALA A 435 20.72 30.63 -29.51
CA ALA A 435 19.31 30.79 -29.22
C ALA A 435 18.53 30.40 -30.49
N VAL A 436 17.56 29.49 -30.36
CA VAL A 436 16.61 29.16 -31.41
C VAL A 436 15.23 29.54 -30.91
N GLN A 437 14.68 30.62 -31.47
CA GLN A 437 13.26 30.93 -31.41
C GLN A 437 12.52 29.98 -32.37
N ALA A 438 11.56 29.23 -31.85
CA ALA A 438 10.58 28.52 -32.66
C ALA A 438 9.38 29.45 -32.94
N PRO A 439 8.81 29.43 -34.16
CA PRO A 439 7.63 30.23 -34.48
C PRO A 439 6.37 29.57 -33.91
N GLU A 440 5.62 30.30 -33.08
CA GLU A 440 4.26 29.92 -32.68
C GLU A 440 3.34 30.00 -33.90
N ALA A 441 2.98 28.84 -34.44
CA ALA A 441 1.81 28.71 -35.29
C ALA A 441 0.58 28.56 -34.37
N SER A 442 -0.36 29.49 -34.48
CA SER A 442 -1.63 29.45 -33.75
C SER A 442 -2.48 28.26 -34.19
N SER A 443 -2.47 27.17 -33.43
CA SER A 443 -3.49 26.12 -33.53
C SER A 443 -4.68 26.49 -32.65
N THR A 444 -5.87 26.53 -33.24
CA THR A 444 -7.17 26.82 -32.62
C THR A 444 -7.70 25.71 -31.71
N THR A 445 -6.85 24.80 -31.23
CA THR A 445 -7.19 23.82 -30.19
C THR A 445 -7.01 24.46 -28.81
N SER A 446 -8.07 24.43 -28.00
CA SER A 446 -8.14 25.23 -26.79
C SER A 446 -7.11 24.80 -25.75
N PHE A 447 -6.46 25.76 -25.09
CA PHE A 447 -5.64 25.53 -23.89
C PHE A 447 -6.44 24.91 -22.72
N LEU A 448 -7.78 24.88 -22.83
CA LEU A 448 -8.69 24.34 -21.83
C LEU A 448 -8.79 22.80 -21.87
N ASP A 449 -8.54 22.15 -23.01
CA ASP A 449 -8.53 20.67 -23.10
C ASP A 449 -7.40 20.03 -22.28
N ARG A 450 -6.37 20.81 -21.87
CA ARG A 450 -5.23 20.32 -21.08
C ARG A 450 -5.47 20.31 -19.56
N ARG A 451 -6.58 20.85 -19.07
CA ARG A 451 -6.80 21.03 -17.61
C ARG A 451 -7.63 19.93 -16.96
N GLU A 452 -8.21 19.01 -17.73
CA GLU A 452 -8.96 17.84 -17.24
C GLU A 452 -8.43 16.54 -17.87
N SER A 453 -7.11 16.39 -18.03
CA SER A 453 -6.55 15.09 -18.45
C SER A 453 -6.71 14.06 -17.34
N GLY A 454 -7.68 13.17 -17.49
CA GLY A 454 -7.84 11.99 -16.65
C GLY A 454 -6.58 11.10 -16.70
N VAL A 455 -6.29 10.37 -15.64
CA VAL A 455 -5.18 9.41 -15.59
C VAL A 455 -5.75 8.01 -15.76
N LEU A 456 -5.19 7.22 -16.68
CA LEU A 456 -5.49 5.81 -16.84
C LEU A 456 -4.44 4.97 -16.11
N HIS A 457 -4.89 4.13 -15.18
CA HIS A 457 -4.06 3.09 -14.55
C HIS A 457 -4.20 1.78 -15.32
N PHE A 458 -3.09 1.06 -15.50
CA PHE A 458 -3.08 -0.18 -16.26
C PHE A 458 -1.98 -1.15 -15.81
N VAL A 459 -2.16 -2.41 -16.20
CA VAL A 459 -1.14 -3.46 -16.11
C VAL A 459 -0.85 -3.98 -17.50
N LYS A 460 0.43 -4.11 -17.85
CA LYS A 460 0.89 -4.65 -19.12
C LYS A 460 1.13 -6.15 -18.99
N TYR A 461 0.51 -6.90 -19.88
CA TYR A 461 0.61 -8.34 -19.96
C TYR A 461 1.05 -8.80 -21.34
N HIS A 462 1.57 -10.02 -21.43
CA HIS A 462 1.67 -10.73 -22.70
C HIS A 462 1.37 -12.23 -22.55
N GLY A 463 0.73 -12.80 -23.56
CA GLY A 463 0.61 -14.24 -23.76
C GLY A 463 1.41 -14.60 -24.99
N LEU A 464 2.49 -15.36 -24.84
CA LEU A 464 3.39 -15.71 -25.96
C LEU A 464 3.79 -14.52 -26.83
N GLY A 465 3.99 -13.35 -26.21
CA GLY A 465 4.43 -12.13 -26.89
C GLY A 465 3.33 -11.31 -27.57
N ASN A 466 2.09 -11.78 -27.63
CA ASN A 466 0.94 -10.91 -27.93
C ASN A 466 0.61 -10.10 -26.66
N ASP A 467 0.86 -8.80 -26.71
CA ASP A 467 0.95 -7.93 -25.55
C ASP A 467 -0.19 -6.89 -25.47
N PHE A 468 -0.83 -6.76 -24.32
CA PHE A 468 -1.97 -5.85 -24.14
C PHE A 468 -1.86 -5.01 -22.88
N ILE A 469 -2.61 -3.91 -22.90
CA ILE A 469 -2.84 -3.01 -21.76
C ILE A 469 -4.13 -3.47 -21.08
N LEU A 470 -4.03 -4.04 -19.87
CA LEU A 470 -5.17 -4.44 -19.07
C LEU A 470 -5.60 -3.29 -18.14
N VAL A 471 -6.87 -2.93 -18.20
CA VAL A 471 -7.48 -1.88 -17.40
C VAL A 471 -8.52 -2.50 -16.46
N ASP A 472 -8.36 -2.25 -15.16
CA ASP A 472 -9.43 -2.55 -14.21
C ASP A 472 -10.58 -1.58 -14.41
N ASN A 473 -11.70 -2.12 -14.86
CA ASN A 473 -12.89 -1.40 -15.24
C ASN A 473 -14.11 -1.95 -14.50
N ARG A 474 -13.91 -2.64 -13.37
CA ARG A 474 -15.00 -3.32 -12.63
C ARG A 474 -15.96 -2.34 -11.94
N ASP A 475 -15.50 -1.11 -11.78
CA ASP A 475 -16.23 0.03 -11.24
C ASP A 475 -17.24 0.66 -12.22
N SER A 476 -17.21 0.27 -13.51
CA SER A 476 -18.07 0.84 -14.55
C SER A 476 -18.45 -0.19 -15.61
N THR A 477 -19.64 -0.10 -16.18
CA THR A 477 -20.06 -0.94 -17.31
C THR A 477 -19.51 -0.45 -18.66
N GLU A 478 -18.98 0.78 -18.71
CA GLU A 478 -18.40 1.38 -19.91
C GLU A 478 -16.87 1.43 -19.85
N PRO A 479 -16.15 1.12 -20.94
CA PRO A 479 -14.70 1.26 -21.03
C PRO A 479 -14.22 2.66 -20.66
N LYS A 480 -13.18 2.74 -19.82
CA LYS A 480 -12.57 3.99 -19.33
C LYS A 480 -11.89 4.83 -20.41
N VAL A 481 -11.62 4.25 -21.58
CA VAL A 481 -11.06 4.97 -22.74
C VAL A 481 -11.89 4.73 -23.98
N THR A 482 -11.86 5.70 -24.90
CA THR A 482 -12.49 5.56 -26.21
C THR A 482 -11.61 4.73 -27.17
N PRO A 483 -12.19 4.21 -28.27
CA PRO A 483 -11.41 3.59 -29.36
C PRO A 483 -10.23 4.44 -29.86
N GLU A 484 -10.43 5.75 -30.01
CA GLU A 484 -9.39 6.67 -30.50
C GLU A 484 -8.26 6.85 -29.48
N GLN A 485 -8.58 6.78 -28.19
CA GLN A 485 -7.58 6.78 -27.13
C GLN A 485 -6.82 5.44 -27.10
N ALA A 486 -7.51 4.31 -27.28
CA ALA A 486 -6.88 3.00 -27.36
C ALA A 486 -5.83 2.95 -28.50
N VAL A 487 -6.13 3.51 -29.68
CA VAL A 487 -5.16 3.63 -30.79
C VAL A 487 -3.89 4.38 -30.35
N LYS A 488 -4.05 5.51 -29.65
CA LYS A 488 -2.90 6.30 -29.15
C LYS A 488 -2.11 5.54 -28.10
N LEU A 489 -2.78 4.83 -27.20
CA LEU A 489 -2.13 4.04 -26.15
C LEU A 489 -1.37 2.84 -26.71
N CYS A 490 -1.91 2.20 -27.75
CA CYS A 490 -1.30 1.07 -28.44
C CYS A 490 -0.11 1.45 -29.33
N ASP A 491 0.09 2.73 -29.67
CA ASP A 491 1.27 3.17 -30.40
C ASP A 491 2.56 2.85 -29.62
N ARG A 492 3.46 2.08 -30.24
CA ARG A 492 4.69 1.58 -29.59
C ARG A 492 5.79 2.63 -29.38
N ASN A 493 5.70 3.79 -30.03
CA ASN A 493 6.69 4.87 -29.91
C ASN A 493 6.18 6.05 -29.08
N PHE A 494 4.90 6.39 -29.26
CA PHE A 494 4.27 7.58 -28.67
C PHE A 494 3.29 7.24 -27.55
N GLY A 495 2.89 5.98 -27.42
CA GLY A 495 2.02 5.46 -26.36
C GLY A 495 2.75 4.51 -25.42
N ILE A 496 1.97 3.62 -24.80
CA ILE A 496 2.49 2.50 -23.99
C ILE A 496 3.03 1.40 -24.91
N GLY A 497 2.41 1.24 -26.09
CA GLY A 497 2.70 0.20 -27.06
C GLY A 497 2.01 -1.11 -26.71
N ALA A 498 1.12 -1.61 -27.56
CA ALA A 498 0.40 -2.88 -27.36
C ALA A 498 -0.30 -3.32 -28.65
N ASP A 499 -0.67 -4.60 -28.72
CA ASP A 499 -1.56 -5.13 -29.76
C ASP A 499 -3.05 -4.79 -29.48
N GLY A 500 -3.39 -4.42 -28.23
CA GLY A 500 -4.70 -3.89 -27.85
C GLY A 500 -4.83 -3.46 -26.38
N VAL A 501 -6.00 -2.94 -26.03
CA VAL A 501 -6.42 -2.60 -24.66
C VAL A 501 -7.56 -3.51 -24.24
N ILE A 502 -7.44 -4.17 -23.09
CA ILE A 502 -8.44 -5.08 -22.52
C ILE A 502 -9.05 -4.45 -21.27
N PHE A 503 -10.37 -4.59 -21.12
CA PHE A 503 -11.13 -4.06 -19.98
C PHE A 503 -11.72 -5.20 -19.16
N ALA A 504 -11.43 -5.19 -17.86
CA ALA A 504 -12.08 -6.04 -16.89
C ALA A 504 -13.33 -5.35 -16.34
N LEU A 505 -14.50 -5.71 -16.86
CA LEU A 505 -15.78 -5.09 -16.56
C LEU A 505 -16.58 -5.94 -15.56
N PRO A 506 -17.60 -5.38 -14.89
CA PRO A 506 -18.49 -6.15 -14.03
C PRO A 506 -19.20 -7.25 -14.84
N GLY A 507 -19.45 -8.39 -14.19
CA GLY A 507 -20.12 -9.54 -14.78
C GLY A 507 -21.56 -9.24 -15.23
N VAL A 508 -22.01 -9.95 -16.25
CA VAL A 508 -23.39 -9.90 -16.77
C VAL A 508 -24.04 -11.27 -16.69
N ASN A 509 -25.37 -11.31 -16.48
CA ASN A 509 -26.15 -12.54 -16.48
C ASN A 509 -25.61 -13.65 -15.55
N GLY A 510 -25.00 -13.26 -14.41
CA GLY A 510 -24.45 -14.19 -13.42
C GLY A 510 -23.02 -14.69 -13.68
N THR A 511 -22.34 -14.17 -14.71
CA THR A 511 -20.89 -14.35 -14.85
C THR A 511 -20.11 -13.53 -13.82
N ASP A 512 -18.88 -13.93 -13.51
CA ASP A 512 -18.01 -13.21 -12.57
C ASP A 512 -17.54 -11.87 -13.15
N TYR A 513 -17.18 -11.87 -14.44
CA TYR A 513 -16.66 -10.70 -15.14
C TYR A 513 -17.17 -10.60 -16.58
N THR A 514 -17.09 -9.40 -17.13
CA THR A 514 -17.21 -9.16 -18.57
C THR A 514 -15.85 -8.71 -19.11
N MET A 515 -15.47 -9.18 -20.30
CA MET A 515 -14.28 -8.72 -21.00
C MET A 515 -14.66 -8.03 -22.30
N ARG A 516 -14.15 -6.82 -22.49
CA ARG A 516 -14.14 -6.10 -23.76
C ARG A 516 -12.71 -5.77 -24.16
N ILE A 517 -12.50 -5.53 -25.44
CA ILE A 517 -11.17 -5.25 -26.00
C ILE A 517 -11.29 -4.22 -27.12
N PHE A 518 -10.31 -3.32 -27.21
CA PHE A 518 -10.03 -2.54 -28.40
C PHE A 518 -8.68 -2.97 -28.99
N ASN A 519 -8.66 -3.28 -30.28
CA ASN A 519 -7.44 -3.55 -31.03
C ASN A 519 -6.57 -2.28 -31.16
N SER A 520 -5.33 -2.44 -31.59
CA SER A 520 -4.44 -1.32 -31.90
C SER A 520 -4.96 -0.34 -32.96
N ASP A 521 -5.88 -0.78 -33.84
CA ASP A 521 -6.58 0.08 -34.82
C ASP A 521 -7.86 0.72 -34.27
N GLY A 522 -8.21 0.45 -33.00
CA GLY A 522 -9.40 0.96 -32.32
C GLY A 522 -10.66 0.12 -32.56
N SER A 523 -10.62 -0.89 -33.44
CA SER A 523 -11.77 -1.77 -33.63
C SER A 523 -12.02 -2.63 -32.39
N GLU A 524 -13.28 -2.92 -32.10
CA GLU A 524 -13.68 -3.83 -31.02
C GLU A 524 -13.94 -5.22 -31.61
N PRO A 525 -13.05 -6.21 -31.42
CA PRO A 525 -13.34 -7.57 -31.80
C PRO A 525 -14.29 -8.23 -30.79
N GLU A 526 -14.93 -9.31 -31.23
CA GLU A 526 -15.85 -10.10 -30.42
C GLU A 526 -15.12 -10.79 -29.24
N GLY A 527 -13.80 -10.98 -29.36
CA GLY A 527 -12.92 -11.37 -28.26
C GLY A 527 -11.46 -11.51 -28.68
N SER A 528 -10.54 -11.39 -27.72
CA SER A 528 -9.16 -11.88 -27.79
C SER A 528 -8.90 -12.69 -26.53
N ILE A 529 -8.78 -14.01 -26.69
CA ILE A 529 -8.91 -14.94 -25.56
C ILE A 529 -7.54 -15.31 -24.99
N LEU A 530 -6.44 -14.99 -25.70
CA LEU A 530 -5.08 -15.22 -25.21
C LEU A 530 -4.74 -14.38 -23.96
N LEU A 531 -5.59 -13.47 -23.50
CA LEU A 531 -5.41 -12.77 -22.23
C LEU A 531 -6.63 -12.83 -21.30
N VAL A 532 -7.64 -13.66 -21.57
CA VAL A 532 -8.60 -14.06 -20.51
C VAL A 532 -7.83 -14.67 -19.32
N PHE A 533 -6.66 -15.25 -19.59
CA PHE A 533 -5.67 -15.70 -18.61
C PHE A 533 -5.25 -14.63 -17.58
N THR A 534 -5.31 -13.35 -17.91
CA THR A 534 -4.85 -12.24 -17.04
C THR A 534 -5.85 -11.84 -15.96
N PHE A 535 -7.14 -12.11 -16.17
CA PHE A 535 -8.17 -11.96 -15.14
C PHE A 535 -7.89 -12.87 -13.95
N CYS A 536 -7.30 -14.03 -14.19
CA CYS A 536 -6.99 -15.01 -13.16
C CYS A 536 -5.86 -14.55 -12.24
N PHE A 537 -4.94 -13.69 -12.68
CA PHE A 537 -3.83 -13.22 -11.83
C PHE A 537 -4.13 -11.91 -11.09
N HIS A 538 -5.04 -11.06 -11.60
CA HIS A 538 -5.33 -9.74 -11.03
C HIS A 538 -6.64 -9.62 -10.24
N SER A 539 -7.42 -10.69 -10.12
CA SER A 539 -8.53 -10.67 -9.17
C SER A 539 -8.01 -11.00 -7.77
N PRO A 540 -8.18 -10.12 -6.75
CA PRO A 540 -8.00 -10.51 -5.34
C PRO A 540 -8.84 -11.75 -4.94
N VAL A 541 -9.81 -12.15 -5.78
CA VAL A 541 -10.61 -13.38 -5.67
C VAL A 541 -9.79 -14.66 -5.96
N TYR A 542 -8.77 -14.63 -6.83
CA TYR A 542 -7.94 -15.80 -7.15
C TYR A 542 -7.13 -16.28 -5.94
N LEU A 543 -6.40 -15.36 -5.30
CA LEU A 543 -5.64 -15.63 -4.08
C LEU A 543 -6.55 -15.92 -2.87
N TYR A 544 -7.76 -15.36 -2.84
CA TYR A 544 -8.78 -15.61 -1.82
C TYR A 544 -9.37 -17.04 -1.92
N PHE A 545 -9.69 -17.54 -3.12
CA PHE A 545 -10.31 -18.86 -3.29
C PHE A 545 -9.35 -20.04 -3.12
N VAL A 546 -8.08 -19.93 -3.59
CA VAL A 546 -7.06 -20.98 -3.38
C VAL A 546 -6.80 -21.23 -1.90
N LYS A 547 -6.79 -20.16 -1.08
CA LYS A 547 -6.48 -20.28 0.36
C LYS A 547 -7.67 -20.64 1.26
N LEU A 548 -8.90 -20.25 0.90
CA LEU A 548 -10.09 -20.51 1.75
C LEU A 548 -10.78 -21.85 1.47
N THR A 549 -10.69 -22.39 0.25
CA THR A 549 -11.53 -23.54 -0.12
C THR A 549 -10.86 -24.90 0.01
N SER A 550 -9.54 -24.97 0.26
CA SER A 550 -8.80 -26.25 0.17
C SER A 550 -9.09 -26.99 -1.14
N ARG A 551 -9.35 -26.25 -2.23
CA ARG A 551 -9.59 -26.80 -3.56
C ARG A 551 -8.37 -26.52 -4.42
N ASP A 552 -7.97 -27.51 -5.20
CA ASP A 552 -6.72 -27.52 -5.96
C ASP A 552 -6.79 -26.71 -7.27
N TYR A 553 -7.91 -26.04 -7.59
CA TYR A 553 -8.11 -25.29 -8.84
C TYR A 553 -9.07 -24.09 -8.69
N VAL A 554 -8.81 -23.00 -9.43
CA VAL A 554 -9.70 -21.82 -9.51
C VAL A 554 -10.22 -21.68 -10.94
N CYS A 555 -11.53 -21.57 -11.05
CA CYS A 555 -12.27 -21.44 -12.29
C CYS A 555 -13.10 -20.15 -12.22
N PHE A 556 -13.10 -19.36 -13.29
CA PHE A 556 -13.91 -18.14 -13.40
C PHE A 556 -14.82 -18.22 -14.61
N THR A 557 -15.91 -17.46 -14.58
CA THR A 557 -16.82 -17.29 -15.71
C THR A 557 -16.70 -15.89 -16.27
N VAL A 558 -16.33 -15.78 -17.55
CA VAL A 558 -16.12 -14.50 -18.23
C VAL A 558 -17.06 -14.39 -19.41
N HIS A 559 -17.89 -13.33 -19.41
CA HIS A 559 -18.68 -12.98 -20.57
C HIS A 559 -17.85 -12.21 -21.60
N THR A 560 -17.91 -12.61 -22.86
CA THR A 560 -17.26 -11.95 -24.00
C THR A 560 -18.25 -11.77 -25.15
N GLY A 561 -17.89 -11.00 -26.18
CA GLY A 561 -18.69 -10.92 -27.41
C GLY A 561 -18.82 -12.26 -28.16
N ALA A 562 -17.91 -13.21 -27.90
CA ALA A 562 -17.96 -14.58 -28.40
C ALA A 562 -18.81 -15.53 -27.52
N GLY A 563 -19.31 -15.06 -26.37
CA GLY A 563 -20.07 -15.87 -25.41
C GLY A 563 -19.31 -16.12 -24.10
N LEU A 564 -19.70 -17.19 -23.40
CA LEU A 564 -19.11 -17.58 -22.11
C LEU A 564 -17.75 -18.24 -22.33
N ILE A 565 -16.73 -17.76 -21.62
CA ILE A 565 -15.38 -18.33 -21.58
C ILE A 565 -15.05 -18.73 -20.14
N ILE A 566 -14.42 -19.89 -19.97
CA ILE A 566 -14.10 -20.45 -18.66
C ILE A 566 -12.59 -20.73 -18.57
N PRO A 567 -11.78 -19.80 -18.03
CA PRO A 567 -10.39 -20.06 -17.71
C PRO A 567 -10.23 -20.88 -16.43
N GLU A 568 -9.28 -21.80 -16.46
CA GLU A 568 -8.85 -22.66 -15.37
C GLU A 568 -7.31 -22.62 -15.26
N ILE A 569 -6.79 -22.17 -14.12
CA ILE A 569 -5.35 -22.24 -13.87
C ILE A 569 -4.95 -23.67 -13.51
N GLN A 570 -3.94 -24.19 -14.19
CA GLN A 570 -3.37 -25.51 -13.99
C GLN A 570 -2.25 -25.48 -12.93
N GLU A 571 -1.92 -26.63 -12.36
CA GLU A 571 -0.86 -26.77 -11.34
C GLU A 571 0.52 -26.29 -11.80
N ASP A 572 0.81 -26.37 -13.11
CA ASP A 572 2.08 -25.94 -13.70
C ASP A 572 2.15 -24.42 -13.97
N GLY A 573 1.12 -23.66 -13.56
CA GLY A 573 1.01 -22.22 -13.74
C GLY A 573 0.51 -21.80 -15.12
N LYS A 574 0.30 -22.74 -16.06
CA LYS A 574 -0.38 -22.43 -17.32
C LYS A 574 -1.88 -22.28 -17.09
N VAL A 575 -2.55 -21.71 -18.08
CA VAL A 575 -3.99 -21.54 -18.03
C VAL A 575 -4.62 -22.33 -19.17
N LYS A 576 -5.56 -23.20 -18.82
CA LYS A 576 -6.43 -23.93 -19.74
C LYS A 576 -7.74 -23.17 -19.86
N VAL A 577 -8.17 -22.88 -21.07
CA VAL A 577 -9.42 -22.15 -21.33
C VAL A 577 -10.33 -23.01 -22.16
N ASP A 578 -11.58 -23.12 -21.72
CA ASP A 578 -12.68 -23.56 -22.59
C ASP A 578 -13.08 -22.40 -23.52
N MET A 579 -12.77 -22.58 -24.81
CA MET A 579 -12.98 -21.61 -25.88
C MET A 579 -14.38 -21.74 -26.51
N GLY A 580 -15.21 -22.66 -26.02
CA GLY A 580 -16.51 -22.99 -26.59
C GLY A 580 -16.43 -23.81 -27.88
N GLU A 581 -17.54 -23.85 -28.61
CA GLU A 581 -17.68 -24.60 -29.85
C GLU A 581 -17.26 -23.77 -31.08
N PRO A 582 -16.62 -24.39 -32.10
CA PRO A 582 -16.32 -23.71 -33.35
C PRO A 582 -17.58 -23.50 -34.20
N ILE A 583 -17.73 -22.30 -34.77
CA ILE A 583 -18.78 -21.97 -35.74
C ILE A 583 -18.26 -22.26 -37.15
N LEU A 584 -18.87 -23.25 -37.82
CA LEU A 584 -18.41 -23.72 -39.14
C LEU A 584 -19.29 -23.29 -40.31
N LYS A 585 -20.56 -22.98 -40.03
CA LYS A 585 -21.52 -22.61 -41.05
C LYS A 585 -21.10 -21.31 -41.73
N ALA A 586 -20.94 -21.34 -43.05
CA ALA A 586 -20.33 -20.26 -43.83
C ALA A 586 -20.99 -18.88 -43.62
N SER A 587 -22.32 -18.84 -43.46
CA SER A 587 -23.07 -17.61 -43.19
C SER A 587 -22.75 -16.99 -41.83
N ASP A 588 -22.35 -17.81 -40.87
CA ASP A 588 -22.16 -17.45 -39.47
C ASP A 588 -20.66 -17.16 -39.18
N VAL A 589 -19.75 -17.59 -40.07
CA VAL A 589 -18.33 -17.14 -40.17
C VAL A 589 -18.19 -15.78 -40.89
N PRO A 590 -19.30 -15.06 -41.10
CA PRO A 590 -19.62 -14.32 -42.33
C PRO A 590 -18.61 -14.43 -43.49
N THR A 591 -18.66 -15.51 -44.28
CA THR A 591 -17.96 -15.58 -45.59
C THR A 591 -18.95 -15.71 -46.76
N LYS A 592 -18.62 -15.10 -47.89
CA LYS A 592 -19.34 -15.22 -49.16
C LYS A 592 -18.86 -16.42 -50.00
N LEU A 593 -17.86 -17.16 -49.52
CA LEU A 593 -17.44 -18.40 -50.17
C LEU A 593 -18.57 -19.43 -50.12
N VAL A 594 -18.75 -20.16 -51.22
CA VAL A 594 -19.79 -21.19 -51.31
C VAL A 594 -19.39 -22.37 -50.43
N PRO A 595 -20.24 -22.80 -49.48
CA PRO A 595 -19.95 -23.97 -48.66
C PRO A 595 -19.88 -25.23 -49.52
N ASN A 596 -18.88 -26.06 -49.26
CA ASN A 596 -18.58 -27.27 -50.04
C ASN A 596 -18.59 -28.57 -49.21
N LYS A 597 -18.76 -28.47 -47.87
CA LYS A 597 -18.89 -29.63 -46.98
C LYS A 597 -19.80 -29.28 -45.80
N ASP A 598 -20.97 -29.89 -45.72
CA ASP A 598 -21.91 -29.75 -44.59
C ASP A 598 -22.14 -28.30 -44.14
N GLN A 599 -22.51 -27.41 -45.09
CA GLN A 599 -22.68 -25.96 -44.89
C GLN A 599 -21.42 -25.17 -44.49
N SER A 600 -20.27 -25.83 -44.43
CA SER A 600 -18.96 -25.27 -44.09
C SER A 600 -18.10 -25.07 -45.34
N VAL A 601 -17.10 -24.19 -45.24
CA VAL A 601 -16.09 -23.95 -46.28
C VAL A 601 -14.81 -24.67 -45.87
N VAL A 602 -14.50 -25.79 -46.51
CA VAL A 602 -13.35 -26.66 -46.18
C VAL A 602 -12.51 -26.88 -47.43
N LYS A 603 -11.24 -26.45 -47.41
CA LYS A 603 -10.29 -26.55 -48.53
C LYS A 603 -10.86 -25.98 -49.85
N ALA A 604 -11.60 -24.87 -49.76
CA ALA A 604 -12.17 -24.20 -50.91
C ALA A 604 -11.13 -23.31 -51.61
N ARG A 605 -11.28 -23.10 -52.92
CA ARG A 605 -10.37 -22.26 -53.70
C ARG A 605 -10.72 -20.78 -53.51
N LEU A 606 -9.72 -19.97 -53.17
CA LEU A 606 -9.79 -18.51 -53.06
C LEU A 606 -8.69 -17.89 -53.92
N ASP A 607 -9.06 -17.02 -54.85
CA ASP A 607 -8.10 -16.21 -55.61
C ASP A 607 -7.74 -14.98 -54.78
N VAL A 608 -6.47 -14.85 -54.42
CA VAL A 608 -5.92 -13.69 -53.72
C VAL A 608 -4.83 -13.10 -54.61
N ASP A 609 -5.16 -11.99 -55.27
CA ASP A 609 -4.25 -11.24 -56.15
C ASP A 609 -3.66 -12.08 -57.29
N GLY A 610 -4.51 -12.90 -57.94
CA GLY A 610 -4.15 -13.76 -59.06
C GLY A 610 -3.49 -15.09 -58.64
N SER A 611 -3.30 -15.32 -57.34
CA SER A 611 -2.78 -16.57 -56.80
C SER A 611 -3.88 -17.36 -56.13
N ILE A 612 -4.03 -18.64 -56.48
CA ILE A 612 -5.08 -19.49 -55.94
C ILE A 612 -4.59 -20.20 -54.68
N TRP A 613 -5.31 -19.97 -53.58
CA TRP A 613 -5.09 -20.57 -52.27
C TRP A 613 -6.23 -21.52 -51.93
N ASN A 614 -5.92 -22.61 -51.22
CA ASN A 614 -6.96 -23.44 -50.62
C ASN A 614 -7.15 -23.01 -49.17
N VAL A 615 -8.39 -22.67 -48.82
CA VAL A 615 -8.76 -22.09 -47.53
C VAL A 615 -9.88 -22.86 -46.86
N THR A 616 -9.83 -22.89 -45.53
CA THR A 616 -10.89 -23.39 -44.66
C THR A 616 -11.31 -22.25 -43.74
N CYS A 617 -12.61 -22.01 -43.64
CA CYS A 617 -13.16 -20.92 -42.82
C CYS A 617 -13.79 -21.45 -41.55
N VAL A 618 -13.41 -20.86 -40.42
CA VAL A 618 -13.89 -21.20 -39.08
C VAL A 618 -14.13 -19.89 -38.33
N SER A 619 -15.09 -19.84 -37.43
CA SER A 619 -15.22 -18.74 -36.47
C SER A 619 -15.13 -19.28 -35.04
N MET A 620 -14.39 -18.56 -34.21
CA MET A 620 -14.31 -18.76 -32.76
C MET A 620 -15.07 -17.65 -32.02
N GLY A 621 -16.09 -17.09 -32.67
CA GLY A 621 -16.72 -15.80 -32.35
C GLY A 621 -16.26 -14.71 -33.31
N ASN A 622 -14.96 -14.68 -33.62
CA ASN A 622 -14.35 -13.86 -34.67
C ASN A 622 -13.98 -14.72 -35.91
N PRO A 623 -13.95 -14.14 -37.14
CA PRO A 623 -13.72 -14.90 -38.38
C PRO A 623 -12.24 -15.26 -38.63
N HIS A 624 -11.99 -16.51 -39.03
CA HIS A 624 -10.69 -17.06 -39.39
C HIS A 624 -10.68 -17.70 -40.77
N CYS A 625 -9.60 -17.48 -41.52
CA CYS A 625 -9.32 -18.03 -42.83
C CYS A 625 -7.98 -18.76 -42.79
N VAL A 626 -8.05 -20.08 -42.65
CA VAL A 626 -6.86 -20.94 -42.48
C VAL A 626 -6.43 -21.50 -43.83
N THR A 627 -5.13 -21.46 -44.12
CA THR A 627 -4.58 -22.05 -45.34
C THR A 627 -3.34 -22.92 -45.09
N PHE A 628 -3.32 -24.07 -45.76
CA PHE A 628 -2.22 -25.06 -45.70
C PHE A 628 -1.49 -25.23 -47.04
N SER A 629 -2.04 -24.71 -48.13
CA SER A 629 -1.60 -25.03 -49.49
C SER A 629 -2.05 -23.98 -50.50
N THR A 630 -1.28 -23.83 -51.57
CA THR A 630 -1.69 -23.11 -52.78
C THR A 630 -2.10 -24.12 -53.85
N GLU A 631 -2.52 -23.63 -55.02
CA GLU A 631 -2.69 -24.49 -56.20
C GLU A 631 -1.39 -25.16 -56.64
N THR A 632 -0.23 -24.53 -56.40
CA THR A 632 1.07 -24.98 -56.87
C THR A 632 1.91 -25.70 -55.81
N SER A 633 1.50 -25.67 -54.54
CA SER A 633 2.23 -26.28 -53.42
C SER A 633 1.27 -26.90 -52.42
N GLU A 634 1.46 -28.18 -52.11
CA GLU A 634 0.63 -28.91 -51.14
C GLU A 634 0.93 -28.57 -49.68
N ASP A 635 2.16 -28.11 -49.41
CA ASP A 635 2.64 -27.67 -48.10
C ASP A 635 3.22 -26.25 -48.18
N LEU A 636 3.04 -25.46 -47.12
CA LEU A 636 3.59 -24.12 -47.00
C LEU A 636 4.84 -24.09 -46.12
N GLU A 637 5.85 -23.34 -46.55
CA GLU A 637 6.95 -22.94 -45.69
C GLU A 637 6.65 -21.56 -45.10
N VAL A 638 6.02 -21.53 -43.92
CA VAL A 638 5.43 -20.31 -43.35
C VAL A 638 6.44 -19.19 -43.07
N ASP A 639 7.71 -19.52 -42.79
CA ASP A 639 8.77 -18.54 -42.54
C ASP A 639 9.18 -17.76 -43.80
N LYS A 640 8.94 -18.32 -45.00
CA LYS A 640 9.26 -17.68 -46.28
C LYS A 640 8.18 -16.71 -46.75
N LEU A 641 7.03 -16.67 -46.08
CA LEU A 641 5.91 -15.81 -46.47
C LEU A 641 6.16 -14.35 -46.06
N ASN A 642 5.92 -13.44 -47.01
CA ASN A 642 5.89 -12.00 -46.75
C ASN A 642 4.50 -11.57 -46.24
N LEU A 643 4.26 -11.74 -44.94
CA LEU A 643 2.95 -11.45 -44.33
C LEU A 643 2.48 -10.00 -44.54
N ALA A 644 3.40 -9.04 -44.52
CA ALA A 644 3.05 -7.63 -44.73
C ALA A 644 2.48 -7.35 -46.13
N GLU A 645 2.78 -8.20 -47.10
CA GLU A 645 2.28 -8.08 -48.47
C GLU A 645 1.01 -8.91 -48.68
N ILE A 646 0.98 -10.17 -48.23
CA ILE A 646 -0.14 -11.08 -48.49
C ILE A 646 -1.28 -10.95 -47.48
N GLY A 647 -0.97 -10.65 -46.21
CA GLY A 647 -1.92 -10.57 -45.11
C GLY A 647 -3.07 -9.58 -45.36
N PRO A 648 -2.79 -8.30 -45.69
CA PRO A 648 -3.84 -7.32 -46.00
C PRO A 648 -4.77 -7.74 -47.15
N LYS A 649 -4.25 -8.52 -48.12
CA LYS A 649 -5.02 -8.99 -49.28
C LYS A 649 -6.05 -10.04 -48.87
N PHE A 650 -5.77 -10.86 -47.86
CA PHE A 650 -6.75 -11.74 -47.24
C PHE A 650 -7.68 -10.99 -46.30
N GLU A 651 -7.14 -10.15 -45.41
CA GLU A 651 -7.90 -9.41 -44.40
C GLU A 651 -9.04 -8.60 -45.03
N HIS A 652 -8.75 -7.88 -46.11
CA HIS A 652 -9.71 -7.03 -46.82
C HIS A 652 -10.36 -7.71 -48.03
N HIS A 653 -10.22 -9.03 -48.17
CA HIS A 653 -10.77 -9.73 -49.33
C HIS A 653 -12.30 -9.59 -49.37
N MET A 654 -12.86 -9.33 -50.56
CA MET A 654 -14.30 -9.02 -50.75
C MET A 654 -15.28 -10.12 -50.30
N VAL A 655 -14.76 -11.35 -50.10
CA VAL A 655 -15.52 -12.50 -49.62
C VAL A 655 -15.73 -12.47 -48.11
N PHE A 656 -14.97 -11.69 -47.35
CA PHE A 656 -15.09 -11.55 -45.90
C PHE A 656 -15.66 -10.18 -45.56
N PRO A 657 -17.00 -10.04 -45.39
CA PRO A 657 -17.64 -8.75 -45.17
C PRO A 657 -17.20 -8.07 -43.86
N ALA A 658 -16.84 -8.86 -42.85
CA ALA A 658 -16.37 -8.40 -41.55
C ALA A 658 -14.84 -8.43 -41.42
N ARG A 659 -14.11 -8.43 -42.55
CA ARG A 659 -12.68 -8.81 -42.64
C ARG A 659 -12.43 -10.21 -42.06
N THR A 660 -11.19 -10.67 -42.03
CA THR A 660 -10.84 -11.97 -41.43
C THR A 660 -9.43 -11.98 -40.83
N ASN A 661 -9.22 -12.78 -39.79
CA ASN A 661 -7.88 -13.24 -39.44
C ASN A 661 -7.43 -14.29 -40.45
N THR A 662 -6.13 -14.36 -40.73
CA THR A 662 -5.58 -15.32 -41.70
C THR A 662 -4.41 -16.08 -41.11
N GLU A 663 -4.56 -17.39 -41.01
CA GLU A 663 -3.56 -18.30 -40.48
C GLU A 663 -2.91 -19.10 -41.60
N PHE A 664 -1.60 -18.96 -41.73
CA PHE A 664 -0.77 -19.73 -42.66
C PHE A 664 -0.12 -20.86 -41.89
N VAL A 665 -0.33 -22.10 -42.32
CA VAL A 665 0.01 -23.28 -41.52
C VAL A 665 0.93 -24.24 -42.26
N GLN A 666 1.94 -24.71 -41.55
CA GLN A 666 2.83 -25.79 -41.94
C GLN A 666 2.59 -26.99 -41.01
N VAL A 667 2.28 -28.15 -41.59
CA VAL A 667 2.03 -29.37 -40.82
C VAL A 667 3.33 -30.16 -40.68
N PHE A 668 3.74 -30.47 -39.44
CA PHE A 668 4.91 -31.32 -39.19
C PHE A 668 4.53 -32.76 -38.88
N SER A 669 3.44 -32.96 -38.14
CA SER A 669 2.88 -34.28 -37.84
C SER A 669 1.39 -34.18 -37.53
N PRO A 670 0.67 -35.31 -37.39
CA PRO A 670 -0.74 -35.30 -37.00
C PRO A 670 -1.04 -34.67 -35.63
N SER A 671 -0.04 -34.34 -34.82
CA SER A 671 -0.20 -33.69 -33.51
C SER A 671 0.69 -32.46 -33.33
N HIS A 672 1.30 -31.95 -34.41
CA HIS A 672 2.19 -30.80 -34.36
C HIS A 672 2.14 -29.98 -35.65
N VAL A 673 1.77 -28.72 -35.52
CA VAL A 673 1.75 -27.73 -36.59
C VAL A 673 2.51 -26.48 -36.19
N LYS A 674 2.99 -25.75 -37.18
CA LYS A 674 3.54 -24.40 -37.01
C LYS A 674 2.72 -23.42 -37.82
N MET A 675 2.47 -22.24 -37.27
CA MET A 675 1.67 -21.23 -37.93
C MET A 675 2.30 -19.85 -37.85
N ARG A 676 1.90 -18.97 -38.78
CA ARG A 676 2.00 -17.53 -38.64
C ARG A 676 0.66 -16.91 -38.99
N VAL A 677 0.37 -15.76 -38.39
CA VAL A 677 -0.95 -15.13 -38.49
C VAL A 677 -0.83 -13.69 -38.99
N TRP A 678 -1.83 -13.27 -39.75
CA TRP A 678 -2.16 -11.88 -39.98
C TRP A 678 -3.53 -11.60 -39.36
N GLU A 679 -3.55 -10.86 -38.26
CA GLU A 679 -4.75 -10.55 -37.49
C GLU A 679 -5.48 -9.33 -38.04
N ARG A 680 -6.81 -9.43 -38.05
CA ARG A 680 -7.73 -8.36 -38.41
C ARG A 680 -7.51 -7.16 -37.49
N GLY A 681 -7.04 -6.04 -38.05
CA GLY A 681 -6.82 -4.79 -37.30
C GLY A 681 -5.58 -4.75 -36.40
N ALA A 682 -4.76 -5.81 -36.38
CA ALA A 682 -3.52 -5.87 -35.60
C ALA A 682 -2.28 -6.27 -36.43
N GLY A 683 -2.47 -6.90 -37.59
CA GLY A 683 -1.37 -7.28 -38.48
C GLY A 683 -0.63 -8.54 -38.04
N ALA A 684 0.69 -8.59 -38.27
CA ALA A 684 1.50 -9.78 -37.98
C ALA A 684 1.90 -9.88 -36.50
N THR A 685 1.02 -10.42 -35.66
CA THR A 685 1.24 -10.63 -34.23
C THR A 685 2.13 -11.86 -33.95
N LEU A 686 2.69 -11.93 -32.74
CA LEU A 686 3.54 -13.06 -32.32
C LEU A 686 2.74 -14.32 -31.94
N ALA A 687 1.48 -14.16 -31.55
CA ALA A 687 0.60 -15.27 -31.21
C ALA A 687 -0.88 -14.86 -31.34
N CYS A 688 -1.75 -15.78 -31.75
CA CYS A 688 -3.20 -15.59 -31.78
C CYS A 688 -3.88 -16.85 -31.23
N GLY A 689 -4.54 -16.76 -30.07
CA GLY A 689 -5.15 -17.91 -29.40
C GLY A 689 -6.36 -18.48 -30.15
N THR A 690 -7.29 -17.62 -30.56
CA THR A 690 -8.45 -17.99 -31.41
C THR A 690 -8.00 -18.53 -32.76
N GLY A 691 -6.93 -17.95 -33.35
CA GLY A 691 -6.30 -18.45 -34.56
C GLY A 691 -5.71 -19.85 -34.39
N ALA A 692 -5.00 -20.13 -33.30
CA ALA A 692 -4.49 -21.48 -33.00
C ALA A 692 -5.62 -22.52 -32.88
N CYS A 693 -6.74 -22.15 -32.26
CA CYS A 693 -7.94 -22.98 -32.17
C CYS A 693 -8.52 -23.27 -33.57
N ALA A 694 -8.73 -22.21 -34.37
CA ALA A 694 -9.24 -22.32 -35.74
C ALA A 694 -8.33 -23.18 -36.63
N VAL A 695 -7.01 -23.10 -36.46
CA VAL A 695 -6.03 -23.93 -37.17
C VAL A 695 -6.24 -25.42 -36.90
N VAL A 696 -6.41 -25.82 -35.63
CA VAL A 696 -6.63 -27.23 -35.29
C VAL A 696 -7.97 -27.73 -35.82
N VAL A 697 -9.02 -26.92 -35.73
CA VAL A 697 -10.33 -27.26 -36.32
C VAL A 697 -10.20 -27.45 -37.84
N ALA A 698 -9.60 -26.49 -38.54
CA ALA A 698 -9.40 -26.57 -39.99
C ALA A 698 -8.55 -27.78 -40.39
N ALA A 699 -7.48 -28.07 -39.64
CA ALA A 699 -6.61 -29.22 -39.88
C ALA A 699 -7.35 -30.55 -39.69
N VAL A 700 -8.22 -30.67 -38.68
CA VAL A 700 -9.08 -31.85 -38.47
C VAL A 700 -10.11 -31.98 -39.61
N LEU A 701 -10.76 -30.88 -40.03
CA LEU A 701 -11.75 -30.90 -41.11
C LEU A 701 -11.16 -31.30 -42.47
N GLU A 702 -9.89 -30.95 -42.72
CA GLU A 702 -9.10 -31.35 -43.88
C GLU A 702 -8.42 -32.72 -43.74
N GLY A 703 -8.49 -33.37 -42.57
CA GLY A 703 -7.87 -34.67 -42.32
C GLY A 703 -6.35 -34.65 -42.20
N ARG A 704 -5.77 -33.52 -41.78
CA ARG A 704 -4.31 -33.30 -41.65
C ARG A 704 -3.76 -33.59 -40.26
N THR A 705 -4.56 -33.38 -39.21
CA THR A 705 -4.17 -33.62 -37.81
C THR A 705 -5.27 -34.35 -37.05
N GLY A 706 -4.91 -34.89 -35.89
CA GLY A 706 -5.87 -35.26 -34.85
C GLY A 706 -6.45 -34.04 -34.14
N ARG A 707 -7.36 -34.30 -33.21
CA ARG A 707 -8.09 -33.31 -32.42
C ARG A 707 -7.26 -32.65 -31.31
N SER A 708 -6.19 -33.30 -30.86
CA SER A 708 -5.22 -32.74 -29.92
C SER A 708 -3.91 -32.45 -30.66
N CYS A 709 -3.47 -31.20 -30.65
CA CYS A 709 -2.36 -30.74 -31.45
C CYS A 709 -1.61 -29.60 -30.75
N ARG A 710 -0.28 -29.68 -30.77
CA ARG A 710 0.58 -28.57 -30.40
C ARG A 710 0.73 -27.62 -31.60
N VAL A 711 0.47 -26.35 -31.36
CA VAL A 711 0.59 -25.27 -32.35
C VAL A 711 1.77 -24.39 -31.97
N ASP A 712 2.84 -24.42 -32.76
CA ASP A 712 3.96 -23.48 -32.59
C ASP A 712 3.65 -22.15 -33.31
N LEU A 713 3.49 -21.08 -32.54
CA LEU A 713 3.35 -19.70 -33.02
C LEU A 713 4.72 -18.99 -32.95
N PRO A 714 4.92 -17.83 -33.60
CA PRO A 714 6.18 -17.09 -33.54
C PRO A 714 6.69 -16.82 -32.12
N GLY A 715 5.80 -16.53 -31.17
CA GLY A 715 6.14 -16.23 -29.78
C GLY A 715 6.14 -17.43 -28.82
N GLY A 716 5.80 -18.63 -29.30
CA GLY A 716 5.90 -19.88 -28.55
C GLY A 716 4.71 -20.84 -28.78
N PRO A 717 4.68 -21.98 -28.08
CA PRO A 717 3.69 -23.03 -28.32
C PRO A 717 2.39 -22.85 -27.53
N LEU A 718 1.28 -23.28 -28.14
CA LEU A 718 0.00 -23.56 -27.47
C LEU A 718 -0.38 -25.02 -27.64
N ASP A 719 -0.98 -25.61 -26.61
CA ASP A 719 -1.59 -26.94 -26.67
C ASP A 719 -3.10 -26.78 -26.87
N ILE A 720 -3.61 -27.31 -27.98
CA ILE A 720 -5.02 -27.18 -28.38
C ILE A 720 -5.66 -28.57 -28.44
N GLU A 721 -6.87 -28.68 -27.88
CA GLU A 721 -7.68 -29.90 -27.91
C GLU A 721 -9.11 -29.56 -28.33
N TRP A 722 -9.54 -30.01 -29.51
CA TRP A 722 -10.96 -29.99 -29.91
C TRP A 722 -11.65 -31.30 -29.50
N ARG A 723 -12.19 -31.34 -28.30
CA ARG A 723 -12.71 -32.56 -27.68
C ARG A 723 -13.99 -33.02 -28.35
N GLU A 724 -14.09 -34.33 -28.58
CA GLU A 724 -15.21 -34.93 -29.32
C GLU A 724 -16.47 -35.10 -28.45
N ASP A 725 -16.30 -35.31 -27.14
CA ASP A 725 -17.39 -35.61 -26.21
C ASP A 725 -18.36 -34.44 -26.01
N ASP A 726 -17.85 -33.21 -26.01
CA ASP A 726 -18.59 -31.97 -25.77
C ASP A 726 -18.55 -31.00 -26.96
N ASN A 727 -17.78 -31.30 -28.02
CA ASN A 727 -17.52 -30.43 -29.17
C ASN A 727 -16.78 -29.11 -28.82
N HIS A 728 -16.29 -28.96 -27.59
CA HIS A 728 -15.60 -27.76 -27.13
C HIS A 728 -14.12 -27.78 -27.47
N ILE A 729 -13.53 -26.60 -27.60
CA ILE A 729 -12.10 -26.42 -27.86
C ILE A 729 -11.43 -25.92 -26.59
N TYR A 730 -10.37 -26.61 -26.17
CA TYR A 730 -9.56 -26.24 -25.03
C TYR A 730 -8.21 -25.74 -25.49
N MET A 731 -7.82 -24.56 -25.03
CA MET A 731 -6.52 -23.95 -25.30
C MET A 731 -5.72 -23.85 -24.00
N THR A 732 -4.48 -24.32 -24.02
CA THR A 732 -3.56 -24.23 -22.87
C THR A 732 -2.30 -23.46 -23.24
N GLY A 733 -1.95 -22.44 -22.45
CA GLY A 733 -0.78 -21.60 -22.67
C GLY A 733 -0.35 -20.77 -21.45
N PRO A 734 0.82 -20.12 -21.52
CA PRO A 734 1.31 -19.22 -20.47
C PRO A 734 0.78 -17.79 -20.63
N ALA A 735 0.75 -17.03 -19.53
CA ALA A 735 0.47 -15.60 -19.50
C ALA A 735 1.32 -14.92 -18.42
N GLU A 736 1.95 -13.80 -18.75
CA GLU A 736 2.96 -13.16 -17.90
C GLU A 736 2.73 -11.66 -17.75
N VAL A 737 2.93 -11.15 -16.53
CA VAL A 737 2.97 -9.71 -16.23
C VAL A 737 4.31 -9.15 -16.70
N VAL A 738 4.28 -8.00 -17.39
CA VAL A 738 5.51 -7.30 -17.80
C VAL A 738 5.80 -6.11 -16.89
N PHE A 739 4.85 -5.18 -16.79
CA PHE A 739 4.96 -3.99 -15.96
C PHE A 739 3.56 -3.43 -15.67
N TYR A 740 3.47 -2.36 -14.89
CA TYR A 740 2.23 -1.59 -14.66
C TYR A 740 2.57 -0.10 -14.66
N GLY A 741 1.55 0.75 -14.83
CA GLY A 741 1.79 2.18 -14.90
C GLY A 741 0.54 3.03 -14.91
N SER A 742 0.77 4.33 -15.06
CA SER A 742 -0.25 5.37 -15.13
C SER A 742 0.08 6.29 -16.31
N VAL A 743 -0.91 6.64 -17.12
CA VAL A 743 -0.73 7.53 -18.27
C VAL A 743 -1.80 8.62 -18.30
N PRO A 744 -1.45 9.89 -18.56
CA PRO A 744 -2.45 10.94 -18.81
C PRO A 744 -3.16 10.70 -20.15
N LEU A 745 -4.48 10.87 -20.16
CA LEU A 745 -5.35 10.72 -21.34
C LEU A 745 -5.55 12.03 -22.12
#